data_AF-A0A0K0XSF8-F1
#
_entry.id   AF-A0A0K0XSF8-F1
#
_cell.length_a   1.000
_cell.length_b   1.000
_cell.length_c   1.000
_cell.angle_alpha   90.00
_cell.angle_beta   90.00
_cell.angle_gamma   90.00
#
_symmetry.space_group_name_H-M   'P 1'
#
loop_
_entity.id
_entity.type
_entity.pdbx_description
1 polymer ?
#
loop_
_entity_poly.entity_id
_entity_poly.type
_entity_poly.pdbx_seq_one_letter_code
_entity_poly.pdbx_strand_id
1 'polypeptide(L)'
;MKLDAPFIRLPYRFDPEAVMNEISALPEDLWQDHPRGWEGHQALALVSAEGESDLKRLDGEMKACEALDQLPSVKQLMAALDTVIGRAMLVRVEPGKAAEMLIDAGSYWHRRVRVTLPVQSGKGVRWQVGEAEQEIPAGQAWLLDGWRGYRHRNEDDQALIYLVIDTVGSASFWSIVNSADRPLDPERAESMSPRQIGLKGGGRELETEVVRVARVMSPWELESLINAVMQDLRSVVAPDQPHLPKLESALNQFMRQWQGVHARHGEDEAGDPAYKQALEQLVAQAAMFSGAWKLPNGLDAAELLYRSVVLDALKDAEGQPVVILPPGAKERQAQVARQRQQQNAAAATQAPAAAPQAAAQTPAPQAAPAQPLRQPPAAPAQAAGQAPAHGQVQPGQAGTAQDPNQSPLRSVHTKSIPELLRQAASSVLVSTYQAGKLVVLREDQGNLNTHFRVYNRPMGMACDNARLALGTAITVEYYRNMPEVARKLNPPGKHDSAFLPRHAHITGNIDIHEMAWAGDELWVVNTRFSCLCTLDNEHSFVPRWRPWFISGYAAEDRCHLNGLEVVDGKPKYVTALGTADTAGGWRENKAGGGVLIDVENNEFICRGLSMPHSPRWYQDKLWVLESGNGSLATVDLETGQLETVAELPGFTRGLDFIGPYAFVGLSQVRESAVFSGISLTERVSERSCGVWVVDIRNGQTVGFLKFEDAVQEVFAVSILKGIRFPDVLGGADPAVGMSYALPDEALKDVVQPTAQPAQAQAAAPQSGDSGSAYSSGD
;
A
#
# COMPACT_ATOMS: atom_id res chain seq x y z
N MET A 1 0.36 6.16 -11.96
CA MET A 1 0.29 5.55 -10.61
C MET A 1 -0.46 6.51 -9.68
N LYS A 2 -1.03 6.06 -8.55
CA LYS A 2 -1.65 6.95 -7.55
C LYS A 2 -0.64 7.38 -6.49
N LEU A 3 -0.81 8.56 -5.90
CA LEU A 3 0.02 9.05 -4.79
C LEU A 3 -0.82 9.25 -3.51
N ASP A 4 -0.14 9.23 -2.36
CA ASP A 4 -0.76 9.53 -1.05
C ASP A 4 -1.25 10.99 -0.99
N ALA A 5 -0.46 11.92 -1.51
CA ALA A 5 -0.79 13.35 -1.61
C ALA A 5 -0.91 13.83 -3.06
N PRO A 6 -1.73 14.88 -3.35
CA PRO A 6 -1.83 15.47 -4.68
C PRO A 6 -0.52 16.13 -5.14
N PHE A 7 0.25 16.68 -4.20
CA PHE A 7 1.57 17.27 -4.42
C PHE A 7 2.55 16.69 -3.40
N ILE A 8 3.71 16.24 -3.86
CA ILE A 8 4.84 15.85 -3.01
C ILE A 8 6.06 16.64 -3.44
N ARG A 9 6.65 17.43 -2.53
CA ARG A 9 7.84 18.24 -2.79
C ARG A 9 9.09 17.41 -2.47
N LEU A 10 9.82 17.01 -3.49
CA LEU A 10 11.06 16.25 -3.35
C LEU A 10 12.16 17.15 -2.76
N PRO A 11 13.14 16.59 -2.03
CA PRO A 11 14.16 17.37 -1.34
C PRO A 11 15.26 17.88 -2.28
N TYR A 12 14.94 18.21 -3.53
CA TYR A 12 15.89 18.64 -4.54
C TYR A 12 15.68 20.11 -4.89
N ARG A 13 16.76 20.89 -4.76
CA ARG A 13 16.86 22.25 -5.29
C ARG A 13 17.99 22.36 -6.30
N PHE A 14 17.80 23.21 -7.30
CA PHE A 14 18.80 23.49 -8.33
C PHE A 14 18.81 24.98 -8.67
N ASP A 15 19.82 25.40 -9.41
CA ASP A 15 19.93 26.76 -9.94
C ASP A 15 19.11 26.85 -11.25
N PRO A 16 17.96 27.54 -11.27
CA PRO A 16 17.13 27.65 -12.46
C PRO A 16 17.77 28.53 -13.54
N GLU A 17 18.58 29.52 -13.17
CA GLU A 17 19.24 30.42 -14.13
C GLU A 17 20.31 29.65 -14.92
N ALA A 18 21.11 28.82 -14.24
CA ALA A 18 22.08 27.94 -14.89
C ALA A 18 21.43 27.01 -15.93
N VAL A 19 20.30 26.37 -15.58
CA VAL A 19 19.56 25.49 -16.50
C VAL A 19 18.90 26.29 -17.63
N MET A 20 18.34 27.47 -17.35
CA MET A 20 17.70 28.30 -18.36
C MET A 20 18.69 28.86 -19.39
N ASN A 21 19.94 29.13 -18.98
CA ASN A 21 21.03 29.51 -19.88
C ASN A 21 21.37 28.40 -20.89
N GLU A 22 21.36 27.13 -20.47
CA GLU A 22 21.54 25.99 -21.38
C GLU A 22 20.35 25.88 -22.35
N ILE A 23 19.11 25.97 -21.84
CA ILE A 23 17.89 25.89 -22.66
C ILE A 23 17.83 27.03 -23.70
N SER A 24 18.23 28.26 -23.33
CA SER A 24 18.23 29.41 -24.24
C SER A 24 19.30 29.36 -25.32
N ALA A 25 20.28 28.46 -25.20
CA ALA A 25 21.32 28.24 -26.21
C ALA A 25 20.90 27.20 -27.27
N LEU A 26 19.80 26.48 -27.06
CA LEU A 26 19.33 25.46 -28.00
C LEU A 26 18.70 26.06 -29.27
N PRO A 27 18.88 25.42 -30.43
CA PRO A 27 18.13 25.75 -31.64
C PRO A 27 16.61 25.66 -31.46
N GLU A 28 15.88 26.65 -31.99
CA GLU A 28 14.42 26.73 -31.89
C GLU A 28 13.68 25.62 -32.67
N ASP A 29 14.30 25.02 -33.68
CA ASP A 29 13.76 23.90 -34.46
C ASP A 29 13.76 22.55 -33.72
N LEU A 30 14.41 22.47 -32.55
CA LEU A 30 14.28 21.34 -31.62
C LEU A 30 12.95 21.37 -30.83
N TRP A 31 12.26 22.52 -30.80
CA TRP A 31 10.94 22.63 -30.19
C TRP A 31 9.84 22.27 -31.18
N GLN A 32 9.03 21.28 -30.82
CA GLN A 32 7.89 20.80 -31.59
C GLN A 32 6.59 21.05 -30.82
N ASP A 33 5.45 20.93 -31.49
CA ASP A 33 4.14 20.95 -30.84
C ASP A 33 4.07 19.91 -29.71
N HIS A 34 3.53 20.29 -28.56
CA HIS A 34 3.35 19.37 -27.44
C HIS A 34 2.54 18.14 -27.89
N PRO A 35 2.83 16.89 -27.44
CA PRO A 35 2.22 15.67 -28.00
C PRO A 35 0.69 15.59 -27.96
N ARG A 36 0.03 16.43 -27.15
CA ARG A 36 -1.43 16.58 -27.07
C ARG A 36 -2.03 17.58 -28.08
N GLY A 37 -1.22 18.36 -28.80
CA GLY A 37 -1.66 19.36 -29.76
C GLY A 37 -2.34 20.58 -29.12
N TRP A 38 -1.93 20.96 -27.92
CA TRP A 38 -2.48 22.13 -27.22
C TRP A 38 -1.86 23.44 -27.78
N GLU A 39 -2.71 24.43 -28.03
CA GLU A 39 -2.30 25.73 -28.55
C GLU A 39 -1.31 26.42 -27.59
N GLY A 40 -0.21 26.97 -28.13
CA GLY A 40 0.84 27.64 -27.36
C GLY A 40 1.59 26.74 -26.36
N HIS A 41 1.55 25.41 -26.56
CA HIS A 41 2.36 24.46 -25.81
C HIS A 41 3.33 23.74 -26.75
N GLN A 42 4.62 23.84 -26.45
CA GLN A 42 5.68 23.13 -27.17
C GLN A 42 6.40 22.15 -26.24
N ALA A 43 6.99 21.12 -26.82
CA ALA A 43 7.82 20.16 -26.13
C ALA A 43 9.15 19.97 -26.84
N LEU A 44 10.18 19.61 -26.09
CA LEU A 44 11.51 19.24 -26.59
C LEU A 44 11.90 17.90 -25.96
N ALA A 45 12.23 16.92 -26.79
CA ALA A 45 12.48 15.55 -26.38
C ALA A 45 13.88 15.41 -25.74
N LEU A 46 13.96 14.74 -24.59
CA LEU A 46 15.21 14.49 -23.88
C LEU A 46 15.52 13.00 -23.72
N VAL A 47 14.50 12.21 -23.38
CA VAL A 47 14.54 10.74 -23.42
C VAL A 47 13.24 10.25 -24.03
N SER A 48 13.33 9.36 -25.01
CA SER A 48 12.20 8.85 -25.79
C SER A 48 12.46 7.44 -26.31
N ALA A 49 11.44 6.81 -26.86
CA ALA A 49 11.57 5.53 -27.54
C ALA A 49 12.57 5.63 -28.71
N GLU A 50 13.60 4.79 -28.67
CA GLU A 50 14.73 4.76 -29.60
C GLU A 50 15.55 6.06 -29.74
N GLY A 51 15.28 7.09 -28.92
CA GLY A 51 15.92 8.40 -29.00
C GLY A 51 15.33 9.30 -30.11
N GLU A 52 14.21 8.89 -30.70
CA GLU A 52 13.49 9.64 -31.74
C GLU A 52 12.79 10.88 -31.17
N SER A 53 12.54 11.91 -31.97
CA SER A 53 11.82 13.10 -31.50
C SER A 53 10.33 12.84 -31.21
N ASP A 54 9.71 11.74 -31.68
CA ASP A 54 8.28 11.49 -31.46
C ASP A 54 7.95 11.10 -30.01
N LEU A 55 7.62 12.10 -29.21
CA LEU A 55 7.18 11.97 -27.81
C LEU A 55 5.79 11.32 -27.65
N LYS A 56 5.07 10.98 -28.74
CA LYS A 56 3.83 10.17 -28.69
C LYS A 56 4.14 8.68 -28.61
N ARG A 57 5.29 8.25 -29.13
CA ARG A 57 5.77 6.87 -29.05
C ARG A 57 6.22 6.56 -27.62
N LEU A 58 5.55 5.60 -26.99
CA LEU A 58 5.83 5.15 -25.62
C LEU A 58 6.44 3.73 -25.55
N ASP A 59 6.60 3.07 -26.70
CA ASP A 59 7.15 1.72 -26.82
C ASP A 59 8.42 1.70 -27.67
N GLY A 60 9.42 0.98 -27.15
CA GLY A 60 10.80 0.99 -27.59
C GLY A 60 11.74 1.09 -26.39
N GLU A 61 13.03 0.92 -26.66
CA GLU A 61 14.09 1.14 -25.68
C GLU A 61 14.26 2.65 -25.46
N MET A 62 14.13 3.14 -24.23
CA MET A 62 14.24 4.57 -23.93
C MET A 62 15.69 5.01 -24.05
N LYS A 63 15.97 6.00 -24.91
CA LYS A 63 17.33 6.52 -25.16
C LYS A 63 17.34 8.04 -25.07
N ALA A 64 18.51 8.59 -24.75
CA ALA A 64 18.75 10.02 -24.79
C ALA A 64 18.58 10.57 -26.21
N CYS A 65 17.86 11.68 -26.35
CA CYS A 65 17.75 12.44 -27.59
C CYS A 65 18.97 13.36 -27.76
N GLU A 66 19.30 13.74 -29.00
CA GLU A 66 20.43 14.64 -29.33
C GLU A 66 20.43 15.95 -28.52
N ALA A 67 19.25 16.49 -28.20
CA ALA A 67 19.13 17.72 -27.40
C ALA A 67 19.63 17.58 -25.95
N LEU A 68 19.62 16.36 -25.37
CA LEU A 68 20.06 16.15 -23.99
C LEU A 68 21.59 16.24 -23.84
N ASP A 69 22.36 15.98 -24.90
CA ASP A 69 23.82 16.13 -24.86
C ASP A 69 24.28 17.59 -24.83
N GLN A 70 23.41 18.52 -25.25
CA GLN A 70 23.60 19.96 -25.13
C GLN A 70 23.14 20.55 -23.78
N LEU A 71 22.54 19.72 -22.90
CA LEU A 71 21.96 20.13 -21.61
C LEU A 71 22.63 19.41 -20.41
N PRO A 72 23.92 19.65 -20.14
CA PRO A 72 24.65 18.93 -19.09
C PRO A 72 24.12 19.18 -17.67
N SER A 73 23.48 20.32 -17.38
CA SER A 73 22.80 20.53 -16.10
C SER A 73 21.52 19.70 -16.01
N VAL A 74 20.73 19.62 -17.09
CA VAL A 74 19.51 18.76 -17.12
C VAL A 74 19.88 17.29 -16.96
N LYS A 75 20.93 16.81 -17.65
CA LYS A 75 21.46 15.44 -17.51
C LYS A 75 21.88 15.13 -16.06
N GLN A 76 22.51 16.08 -15.38
CA GLN A 76 22.86 15.97 -13.95
C GLN A 76 21.61 15.96 -13.05
N LEU A 77 20.58 16.77 -13.32
CA LEU A 77 19.31 16.76 -12.57
C LEU A 77 18.59 15.41 -12.68
N MET A 78 18.54 14.84 -13.88
CA MET A 78 17.91 13.54 -14.12
C MET A 78 18.67 12.42 -13.39
N ALA A 79 20.01 12.40 -13.48
CA ALA A 79 20.85 11.44 -12.74
C ALA A 79 20.77 11.60 -11.21
N ALA A 80 20.54 12.81 -10.70
CA ALA A 80 20.41 13.07 -9.25
C ALA A 80 19.14 12.49 -8.61
N LEU A 81 18.14 12.11 -9.42
CA LEU A 81 16.95 11.38 -8.96
C LEU A 81 17.24 9.91 -8.58
N ASP A 82 18.41 9.39 -8.98
CA ASP A 82 18.87 8.03 -8.66
C ASP A 82 17.86 6.94 -9.04
N THR A 83 17.32 7.01 -10.26
CA THR A 83 16.23 6.15 -10.75
C THR A 83 16.38 5.82 -12.23
N VAL A 84 15.74 4.72 -12.65
CA VAL A 84 15.57 4.38 -14.07
C VAL A 84 14.58 5.34 -14.72
N ILE A 85 14.97 5.96 -15.83
CA ILE A 85 14.25 7.03 -16.52
C ILE A 85 13.47 6.47 -17.73
N GLY A 86 12.16 6.72 -17.75
CA GLY A 86 11.32 6.51 -18.94
C GLY A 86 11.38 7.73 -19.86
N ARG A 87 10.26 8.07 -20.49
CA ARG A 87 10.17 9.28 -21.32
C ARG A 87 10.41 10.57 -20.50
N ALA A 88 11.28 11.45 -21.00
CA ALA A 88 11.54 12.77 -20.44
C ALA A 88 11.51 13.87 -21.51
N MET A 89 10.98 15.04 -21.16
CA MET A 89 10.84 16.18 -22.06
C MET A 89 10.86 17.51 -21.30
N LEU A 90 11.37 18.56 -21.95
CA LEU A 90 11.06 19.93 -21.57
C LEU A 90 9.72 20.34 -22.19
N VAL A 91 8.94 21.14 -21.47
CA VAL A 91 7.70 21.73 -21.95
C VAL A 91 7.79 23.25 -21.79
N ARG A 92 7.44 23.99 -22.86
CA ARG A 92 7.35 25.45 -22.90
C ARG A 92 5.90 25.84 -23.18
N VAL A 93 5.36 26.73 -22.35
CA VAL A 93 3.96 27.17 -22.41
C VAL A 93 3.90 28.69 -22.48
N GLU A 94 3.24 29.22 -23.50
CA GLU A 94 3.12 30.66 -23.74
C GLU A 94 2.36 31.38 -22.59
N PRO A 95 2.62 32.68 -22.39
CA PRO A 95 1.85 33.54 -21.49
C PRO A 95 0.33 33.46 -21.75
N GLY A 96 -0.48 33.40 -20.70
CA GLY A 96 -1.94 33.37 -20.79
C GLY A 96 -2.55 32.08 -21.37
N LYS A 97 -1.75 31.07 -21.73
CA LYS A 97 -2.25 29.74 -22.09
C LYS A 97 -2.40 28.86 -20.83
N ALA A 98 -3.32 27.91 -20.89
CA ALA A 98 -3.55 26.94 -19.83
C ALA A 98 -3.66 25.54 -20.43
N ALA A 99 -3.12 24.55 -19.73
CA ALA A 99 -3.30 23.15 -20.09
C ALA A 99 -4.74 22.69 -19.76
N GLU A 100 -5.28 21.80 -20.60
CA GLU A 100 -6.46 21.02 -20.21
C GLU A 100 -6.13 20.10 -19.02
N MET A 101 -7.16 19.62 -18.31
CA MET A 101 -6.96 18.68 -17.22
C MET A 101 -6.42 17.36 -17.77
N LEU A 102 -5.13 17.09 -17.55
CA LEU A 102 -4.47 15.87 -17.97
C LEU A 102 -4.65 14.79 -16.90
N ILE A 103 -5.10 13.62 -17.31
CA ILE A 103 -5.15 12.43 -16.46
C ILE A 103 -4.23 11.39 -17.07
N ASP A 104 -3.25 10.92 -16.30
CA ASP A 104 -2.29 9.89 -16.70
C ASP A 104 -2.93 8.50 -16.67
N ALA A 105 -3.86 8.30 -17.59
CA ALA A 105 -4.58 7.07 -17.85
C ALA A 105 -3.99 6.35 -19.07
N GLY A 106 -3.56 5.11 -18.88
CA GLY A 106 -2.91 4.27 -19.88
C GLY A 106 -2.04 3.19 -19.24
N SER A 107 -1.77 2.10 -19.97
CA SER A 107 -0.91 1.00 -19.50
C SER A 107 0.46 1.52 -19.03
N TYR A 108 1.09 2.39 -19.83
CA TYR A 108 2.39 3.00 -19.56
C TYR A 108 2.46 3.76 -18.23
N TRP A 109 1.44 4.56 -17.90
CA TRP A 109 1.41 5.34 -16.65
C TRP A 109 0.91 4.53 -15.45
N HIS A 110 0.40 3.31 -15.62
CA HIS A 110 -0.05 2.49 -14.50
C HIS A 110 1.08 2.28 -13.47
N ARG A 111 2.30 2.00 -13.95
CA ARG A 111 3.49 1.73 -13.12
C ARG A 111 4.48 2.90 -13.00
N ARG A 112 4.17 4.06 -13.58
CA ARG A 112 5.06 5.23 -13.57
C ARG A 112 4.47 6.40 -12.79
N VAL A 113 5.35 7.18 -12.18
CA VAL A 113 5.06 8.51 -11.64
C VAL A 113 5.74 9.57 -12.49
N ARG A 114 5.26 10.81 -12.38
CA ARG A 114 5.80 11.96 -13.11
C ARG A 114 6.48 12.93 -12.16
N VAL A 115 7.78 13.13 -12.36
CA VAL A 115 8.54 14.22 -11.73
C VAL A 115 8.40 15.48 -12.58
N THR A 116 8.06 16.58 -11.94
CA THR A 116 7.92 17.92 -12.54
C THR A 116 8.93 18.85 -11.88
N LEU A 117 9.78 19.50 -12.70
CA LEU A 117 10.81 20.42 -12.24
C LEU A 117 10.71 21.74 -13.03
N PRO A 118 10.03 22.78 -12.50
CA PRO A 118 9.98 24.06 -13.17
C PRO A 118 11.35 24.74 -13.22
N VAL A 119 11.75 25.18 -14.41
CA VAL A 119 12.97 25.95 -14.67
C VAL A 119 12.64 27.44 -14.72
N GLN A 120 11.56 27.81 -15.40
CA GLN A 120 11.00 29.15 -15.40
C GLN A 120 9.54 29.08 -14.96
N SER A 121 9.20 29.69 -13.82
CA SER A 121 7.85 29.73 -13.28
C SER A 121 7.69 30.99 -12.43
N GLY A 122 6.73 31.84 -12.81
CA GLY A 122 6.36 33.03 -12.04
C GLY A 122 5.34 32.75 -10.94
N LYS A 123 4.85 33.81 -10.30
CA LYS A 123 3.91 33.73 -9.16
C LYS A 123 2.45 33.61 -9.58
N GLY A 124 2.11 33.97 -10.81
CA GLY A 124 0.82 33.72 -11.45
C GLY A 124 0.70 32.30 -12.01
N VAL A 125 1.77 31.49 -11.98
CA VAL A 125 1.69 30.06 -12.33
C VAL A 125 1.06 29.25 -11.19
N ARG A 126 -0.15 28.75 -11.43
CA ARG A 126 -0.91 27.92 -10.49
C ARG A 126 -1.04 26.50 -11.01
N TRP A 127 -0.61 25.52 -10.21
CA TRP A 127 -0.77 24.10 -10.50
C TRP A 127 -1.96 23.55 -9.75
N GLN A 128 -2.85 22.83 -10.43
CA GLN A 128 -4.00 22.15 -9.86
C GLN A 128 -3.83 20.64 -10.01
N VAL A 129 -4.06 19.87 -8.94
CA VAL A 129 -4.13 18.40 -8.94
C VAL A 129 -5.42 17.96 -8.23
N GLY A 130 -6.36 17.40 -8.98
CA GLY A 130 -7.73 17.18 -8.51
C GLY A 130 -8.38 18.49 -8.04
N GLU A 131 -8.83 18.54 -6.80
CA GLU A 131 -9.39 19.75 -6.17
C GLU A 131 -8.34 20.67 -5.52
N ALA A 132 -7.12 20.19 -5.33
CA ALA A 132 -6.04 20.93 -4.68
C ALA A 132 -5.31 21.85 -5.67
N GLU A 133 -4.87 23.03 -5.21
CA GLU A 133 -4.10 23.99 -6.01
C GLU A 133 -2.90 24.52 -5.21
N GLN A 134 -1.74 24.67 -5.87
CA GLN A 134 -0.47 25.04 -5.26
C GLN A 134 0.41 25.84 -6.23
N GLU A 135 1.20 26.79 -5.71
CA GLU A 135 2.31 27.42 -6.45
C GLU A 135 3.52 26.49 -6.41
N ILE A 136 4.10 26.19 -7.57
CA ILE A 136 5.33 25.39 -7.70
C ILE A 136 6.43 26.32 -8.25
N PRO A 137 7.36 26.81 -7.41
CA PRO A 137 8.38 27.75 -7.84
C PRO A 137 9.49 27.07 -8.65
N ALA A 138 10.20 27.86 -9.45
CA ALA A 138 11.39 27.44 -10.18
C ALA A 138 12.48 26.86 -9.25
N GLY A 139 13.29 25.94 -9.79
CA GLY A 139 14.44 25.37 -9.08
C GLY A 139 14.08 24.30 -8.04
N GLN A 140 12.88 23.69 -8.09
CA GLN A 140 12.45 22.61 -7.19
C GLN A 140 11.90 21.41 -7.97
N ALA A 141 12.03 20.20 -7.41
CA ALA A 141 11.45 18.98 -7.98
C ALA A 141 10.23 18.48 -7.20
N TRP A 142 9.19 18.06 -7.92
CA TRP A 142 7.89 17.70 -7.35
C TRP A 142 7.32 16.45 -8.03
N LEU A 143 6.50 15.68 -7.30
CA LEU A 143 5.56 14.73 -7.89
C LEU A 143 4.16 15.31 -7.87
N LEU A 144 3.42 15.05 -8.96
CA LEU A 144 2.00 15.35 -9.10
C LEU A 144 1.22 14.03 -9.18
N ASP A 145 0.06 13.94 -8.51
CA ASP A 145 -0.80 12.75 -8.64
C ASP A 145 -1.53 12.74 -9.99
N GLY A 146 -0.85 12.21 -11.01
CA GLY A 146 -1.36 12.06 -12.36
C GLY A 146 -2.66 11.25 -12.47
N TRP A 147 -2.98 10.41 -11.48
CA TRP A 147 -4.26 9.68 -11.47
C TRP A 147 -5.44 10.58 -11.08
N ARG A 148 -5.27 11.52 -10.13
CA ARG A 148 -6.31 12.51 -9.77
C ARG A 148 -6.59 13.53 -10.89
N GLY A 149 -5.66 13.63 -11.83
CA GLY A 149 -5.66 14.61 -12.90
C GLY A 149 -5.00 15.92 -12.48
N TYR A 150 -4.25 16.54 -13.38
CA TYR A 150 -3.55 17.78 -13.12
C TYR A 150 -3.55 18.74 -14.32
N ARG A 151 -3.38 20.03 -14.02
CA ARG A 151 -3.13 21.10 -15.00
C ARG A 151 -2.35 22.23 -14.37
N HIS A 152 -1.86 23.14 -15.20
CA HIS A 152 -1.39 24.44 -14.76
C HIS A 152 -2.14 25.55 -15.49
N ARG A 153 -2.15 26.74 -14.89
CA ARG A 153 -2.55 28.00 -15.53
C ARG A 153 -1.38 28.96 -15.44
N ASN A 154 -1.09 29.68 -16.51
CA ASN A 154 -0.08 30.71 -16.54
C ASN A 154 -0.75 32.08 -16.69
N GLU A 155 -0.92 32.80 -15.58
CA GLU A 155 -1.47 34.17 -15.57
C GLU A 155 -0.35 35.24 -15.64
N ASP A 156 0.92 34.84 -15.68
CA ASP A 156 2.06 35.74 -15.83
C ASP A 156 2.28 36.16 -17.31
N ASP A 157 3.07 37.21 -17.52
CA ASP A 157 3.50 37.72 -18.82
C ASP A 157 4.70 36.96 -19.43
N GLN A 158 5.29 36.03 -18.67
CA GLN A 158 6.40 35.17 -19.08
C GLN A 158 5.94 33.73 -19.35
N ALA A 159 6.69 33.03 -20.21
CA ALA A 159 6.43 31.62 -20.47
C ALA A 159 6.72 30.74 -19.23
N LEU A 160 5.94 29.68 -19.06
CA LEU A 160 6.25 28.61 -18.11
C LEU A 160 7.12 27.57 -18.82
N ILE A 161 8.30 27.26 -18.26
CA ILE A 161 9.20 26.22 -18.78
C ILE A 161 9.52 25.23 -17.67
N TYR A 162 9.23 23.95 -17.91
CA TYR A 162 9.43 22.89 -16.92
C TYR A 162 9.87 21.58 -17.55
N LEU A 163 10.67 20.83 -16.80
CA LEU A 163 11.10 19.48 -17.13
C LEU A 163 10.10 18.47 -16.58
N VAL A 164 9.75 17.48 -17.42
CA VAL A 164 8.89 16.35 -17.11
C VAL A 164 9.68 15.06 -17.27
N ILE A 165 9.65 14.21 -16.25
CA ILE A 165 10.33 12.91 -16.24
C ILE A 165 9.33 11.84 -15.79
N ASP A 166 9.00 10.90 -16.67
CA ASP A 166 8.25 9.70 -16.32
C ASP A 166 9.25 8.64 -15.77
N THR A 167 8.95 8.01 -14.63
CA THR A 167 9.82 7.01 -13.99
C THR A 167 9.04 5.94 -13.23
N VAL A 168 9.52 4.70 -13.23
CA VAL A 168 9.04 3.62 -12.34
C VAL A 168 9.54 3.76 -10.89
N GLY A 169 10.59 4.55 -10.68
CA GLY A 169 11.28 4.69 -9.40
C GLY A 169 12.23 3.53 -9.07
N SER A 170 13.33 3.84 -8.40
CA SER A 170 14.22 2.88 -7.72
C SER A 170 13.87 2.76 -6.23
N ALA A 171 14.50 1.84 -5.51
CA ALA A 171 14.34 1.74 -4.05
C ALA A 171 14.83 3.01 -3.31
N SER A 172 15.89 3.67 -3.79
CA SER A 172 16.39 4.93 -3.22
C SER A 172 15.45 6.09 -3.53
N PHE A 173 14.99 6.21 -4.78
CA PHE A 173 13.98 7.20 -5.18
C PHE A 173 12.69 7.07 -4.35
N TRP A 174 12.15 5.86 -4.21
CA TRP A 174 10.94 5.64 -3.40
C TRP A 174 11.16 5.91 -1.90
N SER A 175 12.36 5.63 -1.36
CA SER A 175 12.72 6.06 0.00
C SER A 175 12.69 7.58 0.15
N ILE A 176 13.23 8.32 -0.83
CA ILE A 176 13.20 9.78 -0.88
C ILE A 176 11.75 10.30 -0.97
N VAL A 177 10.91 9.73 -1.84
CA VAL A 177 9.49 10.06 -1.98
C VAL A 177 8.72 9.81 -0.67
N ASN A 178 9.04 8.74 0.07
CA ASN A 178 8.38 8.45 1.34
C ASN A 178 8.75 9.46 2.45
N SER A 179 10.00 9.95 2.47
CA SER A 179 10.45 11.02 3.38
C SER A 179 10.09 12.43 2.94
N ALA A 180 9.79 12.64 1.65
CA ALA A 180 9.57 13.95 1.06
C ALA A 180 8.43 14.75 1.71
N ASP A 181 8.41 16.05 1.43
CA ASP A 181 7.43 16.95 2.02
C ASP A 181 6.06 16.84 1.31
N ARG A 182 4.98 16.99 2.09
CA ARG A 182 3.58 17.08 1.63
C ARG A 182 3.06 18.48 2.00
N PRO A 183 3.21 19.50 1.14
CA PRO A 183 2.97 20.90 1.54
C PRO A 183 1.52 21.26 1.90
N LEU A 184 0.56 20.38 1.57
CA LEU A 184 -0.86 20.53 1.92
C LEU A 184 -1.28 19.69 3.13
N ASP A 185 -0.32 19.00 3.76
CA ASP A 185 -0.48 18.27 5.02
C ASP A 185 0.20 19.08 6.14
N PRO A 186 -0.57 19.74 7.02
CA PRO A 186 0.00 20.60 8.07
C PRO A 186 0.94 19.88 9.04
N GLU A 187 0.82 18.57 9.20
CA GLU A 187 1.64 17.76 10.11
C GLU A 187 2.98 17.35 9.46
N ARG A 188 3.11 17.48 8.14
CA ARG A 188 4.31 17.06 7.37
C ARG A 188 5.05 18.20 6.67
N ALA A 189 4.45 19.39 6.59
CA ALA A 189 4.94 20.58 5.87
C ALA A 189 6.36 21.08 6.25
N GLU A 190 6.86 20.77 7.45
CA GLU A 190 8.16 21.26 7.97
C GLU A 190 9.24 20.17 8.07
N SER A 191 8.99 18.98 7.53
CA SER A 191 9.76 17.76 7.81
C SER A 191 11.17 17.66 7.20
N MET A 192 11.58 18.55 6.28
CA MET A 192 12.84 18.40 5.54
C MET A 192 13.60 19.71 5.24
N SER A 193 14.93 19.64 5.35
CA SER A 193 15.86 20.58 4.71
C SER A 193 16.10 20.21 3.24
N PRO A 194 15.87 21.12 2.27
CA PRO A 194 16.12 20.83 0.86
C PRO A 194 17.61 20.63 0.56
N ARG A 195 17.96 19.60 -0.22
CA ARG A 195 19.31 19.34 -0.72
C ARG A 195 19.54 20.12 -2.01
N GLN A 196 20.54 21.00 -2.01
CA GLN A 196 21.02 21.63 -3.26
C GLN A 196 21.76 20.58 -4.11
N ILE A 197 21.37 20.46 -5.37
CA ILE A 197 22.11 19.72 -6.41
C ILE A 197 23.21 20.64 -6.94
N GLY A 198 24.45 20.19 -6.89
CA GLY A 198 25.57 20.87 -7.55
C GLY A 198 25.59 20.56 -9.04
N LEU A 199 25.46 21.56 -9.90
CA LEU A 199 25.41 21.42 -11.36
C LEU A 199 26.80 21.40 -12.03
N LYS A 200 27.87 21.15 -11.26
CA LYS A 200 29.28 21.25 -11.72
C LYS A 200 30.03 19.93 -11.57
N GLY A 201 29.68 18.97 -12.44
CA GLY A 201 30.57 17.87 -12.86
C GLY A 201 30.31 16.50 -12.21
N GLY A 202 30.72 15.44 -12.92
CA GLY A 202 30.84 14.08 -12.36
C GLY A 202 29.53 13.37 -11.99
N GLY A 203 28.46 13.58 -12.76
CA GLY A 203 27.18 12.87 -12.53
C GLY A 203 27.28 11.35 -12.69
N ARG A 204 26.37 10.62 -12.04
CA ARG A 204 26.11 9.20 -12.36
C ARG A 204 25.66 9.06 -13.81
N GLU A 205 25.90 7.91 -14.41
CA GLU A 205 25.35 7.58 -15.72
C GLU A 205 23.81 7.54 -15.66
N LEU A 206 23.16 7.92 -16.76
CA LEU A 206 21.70 8.02 -16.82
C LEU A 206 21.11 6.64 -17.13
N GLU A 207 20.58 5.97 -16.11
CA GLU A 207 19.84 4.72 -16.32
C GLU A 207 18.50 5.00 -17.00
N THR A 208 18.20 4.27 -18.08
CA THR A 208 16.96 4.40 -18.87
C THR A 208 16.24 3.07 -19.01
N GLU A 209 14.93 3.12 -19.28
CA GLU A 209 14.11 1.92 -19.41
C GLU A 209 14.41 1.16 -20.72
N VAL A 210 15.07 0.00 -20.61
CA VAL A 210 15.44 -0.84 -21.78
C VAL A 210 14.39 -1.91 -22.15
N VAL A 211 13.31 -2.03 -21.37
CA VAL A 211 12.30 -3.08 -21.55
C VAL A 211 11.31 -2.70 -22.66
N ARG A 212 11.33 -3.45 -23.77
CA ARG A 212 10.34 -3.34 -24.86
C ARG A 212 9.02 -3.97 -24.42
N VAL A 213 7.89 -3.35 -24.73
CA VAL A 213 6.57 -3.90 -24.40
C VAL A 213 6.21 -4.98 -25.42
N ALA A 214 5.80 -6.15 -24.96
CA ALA A 214 5.39 -7.28 -25.81
C ALA A 214 4.35 -6.87 -26.87
N ARG A 215 4.26 -7.61 -27.98
CA ARG A 215 3.21 -7.38 -29.01
C ARG A 215 1.83 -7.75 -28.46
N VAL A 216 1.78 -8.76 -27.59
CA VAL A 216 0.58 -9.19 -26.88
C VAL A 216 0.80 -8.97 -25.38
N MET A 217 -0.11 -8.23 -24.74
CA MET A 217 -0.10 -8.03 -23.29
C MET A 217 -0.25 -9.37 -22.55
N SER A 218 0.62 -9.63 -21.57
CA SER A 218 0.59 -10.89 -20.83
C SER A 218 -0.71 -11.01 -20.01
N PRO A 219 -1.24 -12.24 -19.75
CA PRO A 219 -2.44 -12.42 -18.95
C PRO A 219 -2.32 -11.82 -17.53
N TRP A 220 -1.13 -11.86 -16.94
CA TRP A 220 -0.85 -11.28 -15.62
C TRP A 220 -0.88 -9.74 -15.60
N GLU A 221 -0.33 -9.10 -16.64
CA GLU A 221 -0.38 -7.65 -16.77
C GLU A 221 -1.81 -7.17 -17.01
N LEU A 222 -2.53 -7.86 -17.89
CA LEU A 222 -3.93 -7.62 -18.20
C LEU A 222 -4.84 -7.79 -16.99
N GLU A 223 -4.65 -8.86 -16.19
CA GLU A 223 -5.35 -9.05 -14.91
C GLU A 223 -5.01 -7.95 -13.90
N SER A 224 -3.73 -7.56 -13.78
CA SER A 224 -3.30 -6.46 -12.89
C SER A 224 -3.99 -5.14 -13.25
N LEU A 225 -4.07 -4.80 -14.52
CA LEU A 225 -4.70 -3.58 -15.01
C LEU A 225 -6.23 -3.61 -14.81
N ILE A 226 -6.89 -4.73 -15.11
CA ILE A 226 -8.32 -4.92 -14.88
C ILE A 226 -8.66 -4.82 -13.38
N ASN A 227 -7.89 -5.47 -12.51
CA ASN A 227 -8.11 -5.43 -11.07
C ASN A 227 -7.96 -4.02 -10.50
N ALA A 228 -7.00 -3.24 -11.00
CA ALA A 228 -6.86 -1.82 -10.63
C ALA A 228 -8.06 -0.97 -11.07
N VAL A 229 -8.54 -1.12 -12.31
CA VAL A 229 -9.75 -0.42 -12.79
C VAL A 229 -10.98 -0.83 -11.97
N MET A 230 -11.09 -2.11 -11.58
CA MET A 230 -12.18 -2.59 -10.73
C MET A 230 -12.10 -2.10 -9.29
N GLN A 231 -10.89 -1.95 -8.73
CA GLN A 231 -10.69 -1.33 -7.41
C GLN A 231 -11.13 0.14 -7.44
N ASP A 232 -10.77 0.87 -8.49
CA ASP A 232 -11.19 2.26 -8.70
C ASP A 232 -12.72 2.36 -8.83
N LEU A 233 -13.34 1.48 -9.61
CA LEU A 233 -14.78 1.44 -9.79
C LEU A 233 -15.52 1.15 -8.48
N ARG A 234 -15.10 0.13 -7.73
CA ARG A 234 -15.70 -0.24 -6.43
C ARG A 234 -15.54 0.85 -5.35
N SER A 235 -14.68 1.84 -5.54
CA SER A 235 -14.58 2.99 -4.63
C SER A 235 -15.70 4.04 -4.81
N VAL A 236 -16.41 4.02 -5.95
CA VAL A 236 -17.48 4.98 -6.28
C VAL A 236 -18.83 4.33 -6.63
N VAL A 237 -18.85 3.03 -6.93
CA VAL A 237 -20.06 2.28 -7.28
C VAL A 237 -20.55 1.49 -6.07
N ALA A 238 -21.79 1.73 -5.64
CA ALA A 238 -22.41 0.99 -4.55
C ALA A 238 -22.57 -0.51 -4.92
N PRO A 239 -22.40 -1.46 -3.97
CA PRO A 239 -22.39 -2.89 -4.27
C PRO A 239 -23.69 -3.47 -4.88
N ASP A 240 -24.81 -2.77 -4.71
CA ASP A 240 -26.14 -3.13 -5.18
C ASP A 240 -26.43 -2.70 -6.64
N GLN A 241 -25.50 -2.00 -7.29
CA GLN A 241 -25.68 -1.44 -8.62
C GLN A 241 -25.87 -2.56 -9.69
N PRO A 242 -27.02 -2.62 -10.40
CA PRO A 242 -27.41 -3.78 -11.22
C PRO A 242 -26.56 -4.01 -12.48
N HIS A 243 -25.68 -3.06 -12.79
CA HIS A 243 -24.75 -3.11 -13.90
C HIS A 243 -23.36 -3.63 -13.49
N LEU A 244 -22.96 -3.50 -12.21
CA LEU A 244 -21.62 -3.86 -11.74
C LEU A 244 -21.32 -5.37 -11.87
N PRO A 245 -22.19 -6.30 -11.44
CA PRO A 245 -21.95 -7.74 -11.62
C PRO A 245 -21.86 -8.17 -13.09
N LYS A 246 -22.51 -7.43 -14.01
CA LYS A 246 -22.44 -7.70 -15.45
C LYS A 246 -21.08 -7.33 -16.02
N LEU A 247 -20.53 -6.17 -15.62
CA LEU A 247 -19.17 -5.77 -16.00
C LEU A 247 -18.11 -6.70 -15.38
N GLU A 248 -18.28 -7.12 -14.12
CA GLU A 248 -17.38 -8.09 -13.49
C GLU A 248 -17.41 -9.45 -14.20
N SER A 249 -18.57 -9.94 -14.60
CA SER A 249 -18.71 -11.18 -15.38
C SER A 249 -18.04 -11.06 -16.76
N ALA A 250 -18.28 -9.94 -17.46
CA ALA A 250 -17.65 -9.60 -18.74
C ALA A 250 -16.11 -9.62 -18.66
N LEU A 251 -15.54 -8.92 -17.68
CA LEU A 251 -14.09 -8.86 -17.46
C LEU A 251 -13.52 -10.24 -17.11
N ASN A 252 -14.19 -11.01 -16.24
CA ASN A 252 -13.77 -12.38 -15.90
C ASN A 252 -13.84 -13.34 -17.09
N GLN A 253 -14.80 -13.18 -18.00
CA GLN A 253 -14.86 -13.94 -19.25
C GLN A 253 -13.71 -13.55 -20.18
N PHE A 254 -13.49 -12.25 -20.37
CA PHE A 254 -12.40 -11.73 -21.19
C PHE A 254 -11.02 -12.18 -20.70
N MET A 255 -10.71 -12.09 -19.40
CA MET A 255 -9.44 -12.55 -18.83
C MET A 255 -9.20 -14.04 -19.10
N ARG A 256 -10.21 -14.90 -18.91
CA ARG A 256 -10.11 -16.34 -19.21
C ARG A 256 -9.95 -16.63 -20.70
N GLN A 257 -10.63 -15.90 -21.57
CA GLN A 257 -10.47 -16.01 -23.01
C GLN A 257 -9.05 -15.60 -23.44
N TRP A 258 -8.57 -14.44 -22.96
CA TRP A 258 -7.24 -13.92 -23.23
C TRP A 258 -6.15 -14.89 -22.79
N GLN A 259 -6.26 -15.42 -21.55
CA GLN A 259 -5.37 -16.45 -21.04
C GLN A 259 -5.36 -17.71 -21.91
N GLY A 260 -6.53 -18.16 -22.39
CA GLY A 260 -6.66 -19.31 -23.28
C GLY A 260 -6.03 -19.10 -24.66
N VAL A 261 -6.22 -17.93 -25.27
CA VAL A 261 -5.57 -17.58 -26.56
C VAL A 261 -4.05 -17.46 -26.36
N HIS A 262 -3.60 -16.81 -25.28
CA HIS A 262 -2.18 -16.66 -24.97
C HIS A 262 -1.48 -17.97 -24.62
N ALA A 263 -2.14 -18.90 -23.92
CA ALA A 263 -1.59 -20.24 -23.68
C ALA A 263 -1.43 -21.07 -24.97
N ARG A 264 -2.22 -20.75 -26.02
CA ARG A 264 -2.21 -21.48 -27.30
C ARG A 264 -1.29 -20.84 -28.35
N HIS A 265 -1.25 -19.52 -28.41
CA HIS A 265 -0.58 -18.76 -29.48
C HIS A 265 0.57 -17.88 -28.98
N GLY A 266 0.59 -17.47 -27.71
CA GLY A 266 1.56 -16.50 -27.19
C GLY A 266 1.61 -15.24 -28.07
N GLU A 267 2.79 -14.93 -28.58
CA GLU A 267 3.04 -13.84 -29.53
C GLU A 267 3.09 -14.31 -31.01
N ASP A 268 2.41 -15.39 -31.40
CA ASP A 268 2.24 -15.76 -32.81
C ASP A 268 1.11 -14.93 -33.47
N GLU A 269 1.33 -14.40 -34.68
CA GLU A 269 0.33 -13.68 -35.47
C GLU A 269 -0.89 -14.55 -35.82
N ALA A 270 -0.75 -15.87 -35.85
CA ALA A 270 -1.88 -16.80 -36.00
C ALA A 270 -2.92 -16.69 -34.85
N GLY A 271 -2.54 -16.09 -33.70
CA GLY A 271 -3.46 -15.77 -32.60
C GLY A 271 -4.25 -14.48 -32.79
N ASP A 272 -3.81 -13.57 -33.65
CA ASP A 272 -4.39 -12.23 -33.82
C ASP A 272 -5.92 -12.21 -34.01
N PRO A 273 -6.54 -13.07 -34.85
CA PRO A 273 -7.99 -13.07 -35.02
C PRO A 273 -8.75 -13.38 -33.71
N ALA A 274 -8.18 -14.25 -32.86
CA ALA A 274 -8.80 -14.62 -31.58
C ALA A 274 -8.61 -13.54 -30.51
N TYR A 275 -7.46 -12.86 -30.49
CA TYR A 275 -7.25 -11.68 -29.64
C TYR A 275 -8.15 -10.50 -30.04
N LYS A 276 -8.24 -10.20 -31.34
CA LYS A 276 -9.12 -9.17 -31.90
C LYS A 276 -10.58 -9.45 -31.51
N GLN A 277 -11.04 -10.69 -31.65
CA GLN A 277 -12.38 -11.10 -31.22
C GLN A 277 -12.61 -10.91 -29.70
N ALA A 278 -11.62 -11.20 -28.85
CA ALA A 278 -11.73 -10.99 -27.41
C ALA A 278 -11.86 -9.50 -27.05
N LEU A 279 -11.06 -8.63 -27.69
CA LEU A 279 -11.11 -7.18 -27.50
C LEU A 279 -12.43 -6.58 -28.02
N GLU A 280 -12.92 -7.02 -29.18
CA GLU A 280 -14.22 -6.60 -29.73
C GLU A 280 -15.37 -6.92 -28.77
N GLN A 281 -15.36 -8.12 -28.17
CA GLN A 281 -16.36 -8.52 -27.17
C GLN A 281 -16.28 -7.66 -25.90
N LEU A 282 -15.07 -7.43 -25.36
CA LEU A 282 -14.88 -6.56 -24.20
C LEU A 282 -15.35 -5.13 -24.48
N VAL A 283 -14.94 -4.54 -25.61
CA VAL A 283 -15.30 -3.18 -26.01
C VAL A 283 -16.81 -3.03 -26.20
N ALA A 284 -17.47 -4.02 -26.83
CA ALA A 284 -18.92 -4.00 -27.00
C ALA A 284 -19.67 -4.10 -25.65
N GLN A 285 -19.17 -4.90 -24.71
CA GLN A 285 -19.74 -5.02 -23.36
C GLN A 285 -19.49 -3.77 -22.51
N ALA A 286 -18.26 -3.24 -22.51
CA ALA A 286 -17.89 -2.02 -21.79
C ALA A 286 -18.68 -0.79 -22.28
N ALA A 287 -18.95 -0.69 -23.59
CA ALA A 287 -19.73 0.39 -24.16
C ALA A 287 -21.17 0.49 -23.62
N MET A 288 -21.74 -0.61 -23.10
CA MET A 288 -23.06 -0.61 -22.45
C MET A 288 -23.11 0.18 -21.13
N PHE A 289 -21.94 0.49 -20.56
CA PHE A 289 -21.78 1.22 -19.30
C PHE A 289 -21.13 2.60 -19.50
N SER A 290 -20.94 3.05 -20.74
CA SER A 290 -20.38 4.38 -21.02
C SER A 290 -21.30 5.47 -20.49
N GLY A 291 -20.74 6.35 -19.65
CA GLY A 291 -21.46 7.41 -18.94
C GLY A 291 -22.16 6.95 -17.66
N ALA A 292 -22.13 5.65 -17.31
CA ALA A 292 -22.83 5.13 -16.13
C ALA A 292 -22.09 5.46 -14.82
N TRP A 293 -20.75 5.48 -14.84
CA TRP A 293 -19.93 5.67 -13.65
C TRP A 293 -18.74 6.59 -13.93
N LYS A 294 -18.69 7.70 -13.19
CA LYS A 294 -17.52 8.57 -13.13
C LYS A 294 -16.66 8.22 -11.92
N LEU A 295 -15.36 8.08 -12.16
CA LEU A 295 -14.36 7.86 -11.14
C LEU A 295 -14.01 9.17 -10.40
N PRO A 296 -13.31 9.12 -9.24
CA PRO A 296 -12.98 10.34 -8.48
C PRO A 296 -12.12 11.35 -9.23
N ASN A 297 -11.41 10.91 -10.27
CA ASN A 297 -10.63 11.76 -11.17
C ASN A 297 -11.45 12.34 -12.35
N GLY A 298 -12.75 12.06 -12.42
CA GLY A 298 -13.67 12.56 -13.44
C GLY A 298 -13.73 11.76 -14.74
N LEU A 299 -12.88 10.74 -14.94
CA LEU A 299 -12.98 9.84 -16.10
C LEU A 299 -14.22 8.95 -16.02
N ASP A 300 -14.75 8.60 -17.19
CA ASP A 300 -15.70 7.51 -17.33
C ASP A 300 -15.01 6.15 -17.12
N ALA A 301 -15.67 5.22 -16.44
CA ALA A 301 -15.11 3.90 -16.14
C ALA A 301 -14.79 3.09 -17.40
N ALA A 302 -15.62 3.16 -18.45
CA ALA A 302 -15.36 2.46 -19.70
C ALA A 302 -14.22 3.12 -20.50
N GLU A 303 -14.06 4.44 -20.38
CA GLU A 303 -12.91 5.16 -20.92
C GLU A 303 -11.59 4.80 -20.22
N LEU A 304 -11.58 4.70 -18.88
CA LEU A 304 -10.38 4.25 -18.15
C LEU A 304 -10.03 2.81 -18.51
N LEU A 305 -11.01 1.91 -18.57
CA LEU A 305 -10.81 0.51 -19.00
C LEU A 305 -10.24 0.44 -20.43
N TYR A 306 -10.79 1.23 -21.35
CA TYR A 306 -10.32 1.28 -22.73
C TYR A 306 -8.86 1.75 -22.83
N ARG A 307 -8.52 2.87 -22.17
CA ARG A 307 -7.16 3.43 -22.18
C ARG A 307 -6.15 2.54 -21.47
N SER A 308 -6.53 1.90 -20.36
CA SER A 308 -5.60 1.16 -19.51
C SER A 308 -5.39 -0.29 -19.94
N VAL A 309 -6.41 -0.93 -20.54
CA VAL A 309 -6.40 -2.35 -20.90
C VAL A 309 -6.47 -2.53 -22.41
N VAL A 310 -7.48 -1.98 -23.08
CA VAL A 310 -7.78 -2.31 -24.49
C VAL A 310 -6.74 -1.75 -25.45
N LEU A 311 -6.37 -0.48 -25.28
CA LEU A 311 -5.60 0.26 -26.29
C LEU A 311 -4.26 -0.40 -26.63
N ASP A 312 -3.54 -0.90 -25.63
CA ASP A 312 -2.20 -1.47 -25.77
C ASP A 312 -2.17 -3.01 -25.62
N ALA A 313 -3.33 -3.68 -25.56
CA ALA A 313 -3.40 -5.14 -25.33
C ALA A 313 -2.81 -5.97 -26.49
N LEU A 314 -2.95 -5.49 -27.72
CA LEU A 314 -2.48 -6.15 -28.93
C LEU A 314 -1.88 -5.12 -29.87
N LYS A 315 -0.73 -5.43 -30.45
CA LYS A 315 -0.10 -4.70 -31.56
C LYS A 315 -0.08 -5.57 -32.82
N ASP A 316 0.01 -4.94 -33.99
CA ASP A 316 0.27 -5.62 -35.26
C ASP A 316 1.76 -5.94 -35.46
N ALA A 317 2.11 -6.52 -36.62
CA ALA A 317 3.47 -6.91 -36.97
C ALA A 317 4.43 -5.71 -37.03
N GLU A 318 3.90 -4.53 -37.34
CA GLU A 318 4.57 -3.22 -37.35
C GLU A 318 4.67 -2.58 -35.96
N GLY A 319 4.21 -3.27 -34.91
CA GLY A 319 4.25 -2.80 -33.53
C GLY A 319 3.24 -1.69 -33.21
N GLN A 320 2.26 -1.43 -34.09
CA GLN A 320 1.23 -0.42 -33.87
C GLN A 320 0.06 -0.99 -33.06
N PRO A 321 -0.52 -0.24 -32.10
CA PRO A 321 -1.64 -0.73 -31.30
C PRO A 321 -2.89 -1.00 -32.16
N VAL A 322 -3.51 -2.17 -31.97
CA VAL A 322 -4.71 -2.59 -32.71
C VAL A 322 -5.95 -1.89 -32.15
N VAL A 323 -6.34 -0.79 -32.80
CA VAL A 323 -7.45 0.06 -32.36
C VAL A 323 -8.83 -0.58 -32.58
N ILE A 324 -9.45 -1.07 -31.51
CA ILE A 324 -10.82 -1.61 -31.50
C ILE A 324 -11.81 -0.53 -31.06
N LEU A 325 -12.52 0.08 -32.00
CA LEU A 325 -13.44 1.19 -31.69
C LEU A 325 -14.77 0.74 -31.04
N PRO A 326 -15.31 1.47 -30.05
CA PRO A 326 -16.63 1.21 -29.48
C PRO A 326 -17.77 1.24 -30.53
N PRO A 327 -18.86 0.46 -30.31
CA PRO A 327 -20.07 0.55 -31.13
C PRO A 327 -20.56 2.00 -31.33
N GLY A 328 -20.91 2.33 -32.58
CA GLY A 328 -21.33 3.68 -32.96
C GLY A 328 -20.24 4.78 -32.88
N ALA A 329 -18.99 4.46 -32.56
CA ALA A 329 -17.90 5.44 -32.57
C ALA A 329 -17.52 5.89 -34.00
N LYS A 330 -17.47 4.95 -34.96
CA LYS A 330 -17.23 5.26 -36.39
C LYS A 330 -18.29 6.19 -36.97
N GLU A 331 -19.55 5.99 -36.59
CA GLU A 331 -20.68 6.82 -37.04
C GLU A 331 -20.62 8.22 -36.42
N ARG A 332 -20.34 8.32 -35.10
CA ARG A 332 -20.12 9.60 -34.42
C ARG A 332 -18.91 10.36 -34.98
N GLN A 333 -17.79 9.68 -35.24
CA GLN A 333 -16.62 10.29 -35.89
C GLN A 333 -16.94 10.78 -37.31
N ALA A 334 -17.65 9.98 -38.11
CA ALA A 334 -18.11 10.40 -39.44
C ALA A 334 -19.11 11.57 -39.40
N GLN A 335 -19.97 11.62 -38.37
CA GLN A 335 -20.94 12.70 -38.17
C GLN A 335 -20.26 13.99 -37.72
N VAL A 336 -19.29 13.92 -36.80
CA VAL A 336 -18.45 15.06 -36.38
C VAL A 336 -17.53 15.54 -37.51
N ALA A 337 -16.98 14.63 -38.32
CA ALA A 337 -16.21 14.99 -39.51
C ALA A 337 -17.08 15.70 -40.56
N ARG A 338 -18.32 15.23 -40.79
CA ARG A 338 -19.31 15.93 -41.62
C ARG A 338 -19.69 17.29 -41.04
N GLN A 339 -19.86 17.40 -39.72
CA GLN A 339 -20.13 18.68 -39.05
C GLN A 339 -18.96 19.66 -39.19
N ARG A 340 -17.71 19.22 -39.01
CA ARG A 340 -16.52 20.04 -39.26
C ARG A 340 -16.38 20.43 -40.74
N GLN A 341 -16.68 19.54 -41.68
CA GLN A 341 -16.72 19.88 -43.11
C GLN A 341 -17.83 20.89 -43.42
N GLN A 342 -19.01 20.78 -42.82
CA GLN A 342 -20.11 21.73 -42.97
C GLN A 342 -19.80 23.09 -42.30
N GLN A 343 -19.16 23.10 -41.13
CA GLN A 343 -18.70 24.32 -40.47
C GLN A 343 -17.58 25.02 -41.27
N ASN A 344 -16.61 24.27 -41.81
CA ASN A 344 -15.56 24.83 -42.65
C ASN A 344 -16.12 25.32 -44.00
N ALA A 345 -17.11 24.65 -44.58
CA ALA A 345 -17.82 25.11 -45.78
C ALA A 345 -18.68 26.37 -45.51
N ALA A 346 -19.30 26.47 -44.33
CA ALA A 346 -20.03 27.65 -43.88
C ALA A 346 -19.08 28.84 -43.62
N ALA A 347 -17.91 28.60 -43.03
CA ALA A 347 -16.86 29.61 -42.87
C ALA A 347 -16.34 30.10 -44.23
N ALA A 348 -16.13 29.21 -45.19
CA ALA A 348 -15.71 29.55 -46.55
C ALA A 348 -16.78 30.34 -47.35
N THR A 349 -18.05 30.30 -46.94
CA THR A 349 -19.13 31.12 -47.53
C THR A 349 -19.39 32.44 -46.78
N GLN A 350 -18.65 32.74 -45.71
CA GLN A 350 -18.77 33.98 -44.92
C GLN A 350 -17.49 34.85 -44.92
N ALA A 351 -16.70 34.80 -45.99
CA ALA A 351 -15.66 35.81 -46.23
C ALA A 351 -16.29 37.13 -46.73
N PRO A 352 -16.16 38.26 -46.01
CA PRO A 352 -16.75 39.53 -46.47
C PRO A 352 -15.91 40.17 -47.57
N ALA A 353 -16.56 40.60 -48.66
CA ALA A 353 -15.95 41.55 -49.59
C ALA A 353 -15.75 42.91 -48.89
N ALA A 354 -14.66 43.61 -49.22
CA ALA A 354 -14.29 44.87 -48.57
C ALA A 354 -15.32 45.99 -48.79
N ALA A 355 -15.58 46.78 -47.76
CA ALA A 355 -16.49 47.92 -47.79
C ALA A 355 -15.87 49.15 -48.48
N PRO A 356 -16.72 50.11 -48.89
CA PRO A 356 -16.48 51.47 -48.39
C PRO A 356 -17.74 52.19 -47.86
N GLN A 357 -17.55 52.86 -46.71
CA GLN A 357 -18.14 54.13 -46.25
C GLN A 357 -19.61 54.48 -46.57
N ALA A 358 -20.43 54.68 -45.51
CA ALA A 358 -20.90 56.01 -45.06
C ALA A 358 -21.98 55.91 -43.94
N ALA A 359 -22.13 57.00 -43.16
CA ALA A 359 -22.94 57.12 -41.95
C ALA A 359 -24.48 57.06 -42.15
N ALA A 360 -25.23 56.59 -41.13
CA ALA A 360 -26.10 57.43 -40.27
C ALA A 360 -27.28 56.69 -39.56
N GLN A 361 -27.60 57.15 -38.33
CA GLN A 361 -28.90 57.12 -37.62
C GLN A 361 -29.39 55.86 -36.81
N THR A 362 -29.95 56.20 -35.63
CA THR A 362 -30.58 55.43 -34.53
C THR A 362 -32.13 55.33 -34.70
N PRO A 363 -32.97 54.77 -33.78
CA PRO A 363 -32.75 54.02 -32.51
C PRO A 363 -33.61 52.72 -32.34
N ALA A 364 -33.54 52.08 -31.15
CA ALA A 364 -34.33 50.90 -30.68
C ALA A 364 -35.78 51.22 -30.21
N PRO A 365 -36.62 50.23 -29.77
CA PRO A 365 -36.69 49.90 -28.32
C PRO A 365 -37.20 48.48 -27.85
N GLN A 366 -36.88 48.13 -26.59
CA GLN A 366 -37.67 47.40 -25.52
C GLN A 366 -38.37 46.03 -25.80
N ALA A 367 -38.07 44.91 -25.10
CA ALA A 367 -38.48 44.44 -23.73
C ALA A 367 -39.90 43.75 -23.66
N ALA A 368 -40.31 42.86 -22.72
CA ALA A 368 -39.83 42.47 -21.37
C ALA A 368 -40.18 40.94 -21.02
N PRO A 369 -40.48 40.41 -19.78
CA PRO A 369 -40.14 38.99 -19.39
C PRO A 369 -41.24 38.11 -18.67
N ALA A 370 -40.90 36.90 -18.16
CA ALA A 370 -41.18 36.37 -16.77
C ALA A 370 -41.42 34.83 -16.56
N GLN A 371 -40.56 34.18 -15.75
CA GLN A 371 -40.77 33.26 -14.56
C GLN A 371 -41.81 32.06 -14.56
N PRO A 372 -41.99 31.23 -13.48
CA PRO A 372 -41.13 30.06 -13.16
C PRO A 372 -41.81 28.77 -12.54
N LEU A 373 -40.98 27.77 -12.15
CA LEU A 373 -41.09 26.78 -11.03
C LEU A 373 -42.18 25.67 -10.96
N ARG A 374 -41.74 24.43 -10.61
CA ARG A 374 -42.29 23.56 -9.51
C ARG A 374 -41.46 22.28 -9.24
N GLN A 375 -41.36 21.89 -7.95
CA GLN A 375 -41.07 20.54 -7.39
C GLN A 375 -42.35 20.05 -6.65
N PRO A 376 -42.61 18.75 -6.30
CA PRO A 376 -41.94 17.96 -5.21
C PRO A 376 -42.02 16.41 -5.47
N PRO A 377 -42.06 15.43 -4.52
CA PRO A 377 -41.78 15.34 -3.07
C PRO A 377 -40.79 14.17 -2.68
N ALA A 378 -40.79 13.68 -1.42
CA ALA A 378 -39.74 12.81 -0.85
C ALA A 378 -40.22 11.58 0.00
N ALA A 379 -39.27 10.67 0.35
CA ALA A 379 -39.29 9.60 1.38
C ALA A 379 -40.13 8.32 1.08
N PRO A 380 -39.84 7.12 1.67
CA PRO A 380 -39.08 6.82 2.91
C PRO A 380 -37.95 5.74 2.80
N ALA A 381 -37.43 5.28 3.95
CA ALA A 381 -36.23 4.44 4.11
C ALA A 381 -36.51 2.98 4.53
N GLN A 382 -35.55 2.04 4.31
CA GLN A 382 -34.94 1.19 5.36
C GLN A 382 -34.02 0.03 4.84
N ALA A 383 -32.87 -0.11 5.51
CA ALA A 383 -32.17 -1.35 5.95
C ALA A 383 -31.69 -2.48 5.00
N ALA A 384 -30.37 -2.77 5.09
CA ALA A 384 -29.63 -4.06 5.06
C ALA A 384 -29.78 -5.03 3.85
N GLY A 385 -28.71 -5.71 3.38
CA GLY A 385 -27.37 -5.88 3.98
C GLY A 385 -26.26 -6.39 3.02
N GLN A 386 -25.18 -6.86 3.66
CA GLN A 386 -23.86 -7.32 3.17
C GLN A 386 -23.95 -8.63 2.29
N ALA A 387 -22.99 -9.17 1.51
CA ALA A 387 -21.55 -8.99 1.15
C ALA A 387 -20.47 -9.57 2.12
N PRO A 388 -19.36 -10.27 1.71
CA PRO A 388 -18.69 -10.29 0.39
C PRO A 388 -17.84 -11.58 0.04
N ALA A 389 -16.92 -11.50 -0.95
CA ALA A 389 -15.60 -12.18 -0.99
C ALA A 389 -14.71 -11.66 -2.15
N HIS A 390 -13.36 -11.67 -2.16
CA HIS A 390 -12.30 -11.52 -1.13
C HIS A 390 -10.90 -11.42 -1.84
N GLY A 391 -9.93 -10.65 -1.29
CA GLY A 391 -8.47 -10.73 -1.62
C GLY A 391 -7.93 -9.86 -2.79
N GLN A 392 -6.63 -9.54 -2.90
CA GLN A 392 -5.41 -9.73 -2.06
C GLN A 392 -4.29 -8.73 -2.49
N VAL A 393 -3.34 -8.37 -1.60
CA VAL A 393 -2.13 -7.53 -1.91
C VAL A 393 -0.91 -7.97 -1.05
N GLN A 394 0.33 -7.62 -1.47
CA GLN A 394 1.63 -7.97 -0.89
C GLN A 394 2.39 -6.79 -0.20
N PRO A 395 3.49 -7.03 0.57
CA PRO A 395 4.24 -6.05 1.39
C PRO A 395 5.50 -5.47 0.67
N GLY A 396 6.24 -4.47 1.17
CA GLY A 396 6.14 -3.60 2.37
C GLY A 396 7.49 -2.89 2.66
N GLN A 397 7.49 -1.73 3.36
CA GLN A 397 8.70 -1.06 3.90
C GLN A 397 8.38 -0.36 5.25
N ALA A 398 9.41 0.01 6.01
CA ALA A 398 9.32 0.54 7.38
C ALA A 398 9.88 1.97 7.50
N GLY A 399 9.26 2.80 8.34
CA GLY A 399 9.78 4.13 8.70
C GLY A 399 8.81 4.97 9.54
N THR A 400 9.32 5.50 10.66
CA THR A 400 8.80 6.62 11.50
C THR A 400 7.33 6.60 11.98
N ALA A 401 7.13 6.81 13.28
CA ALA A 401 5.79 7.01 13.86
C ALA A 401 5.15 8.31 13.33
N GLN A 402 4.05 8.17 12.60
CA GLN A 402 3.19 9.28 12.18
C GLN A 402 2.25 9.70 13.31
N ASP A 403 1.70 10.91 13.20
CA ASP A 403 0.71 11.44 14.14
C ASP A 403 -0.52 10.51 14.24
N PRO A 404 -1.02 10.20 15.46
CA PRO A 404 -2.18 9.33 15.64
C PRO A 404 -3.47 9.78 14.94
N ASN A 405 -3.61 11.06 14.56
CA ASN A 405 -4.85 11.59 13.97
C ASN A 405 -4.97 11.41 12.45
N GLN A 406 -3.89 11.17 11.70
CA GLN A 406 -3.93 11.06 10.23
C GLN A 406 -3.43 9.73 9.65
N SER A 407 -3.18 8.71 10.49
CA SER A 407 -2.75 7.39 10.02
C SER A 407 -3.93 6.50 9.59
N PRO A 408 -3.86 5.76 8.45
CA PRO A 408 -4.84 4.73 8.11
C PRO A 408 -4.84 3.53 9.08
N LEU A 409 -3.91 3.50 10.04
CA LEU A 409 -3.84 2.57 11.16
C LEU A 409 -4.55 3.10 12.43
N ARG A 410 -5.44 4.09 12.29
CA ARG A 410 -6.16 4.74 13.40
C ARG A 410 -6.84 3.72 14.32
N SER A 411 -6.67 3.95 15.62
CA SER A 411 -7.30 3.17 16.69
C SER A 411 -7.93 4.08 17.73
N VAL A 412 -9.19 3.84 18.08
CA VAL A 412 -9.88 4.49 19.21
C VAL A 412 -9.85 3.58 20.42
N HIS A 413 -9.64 4.12 21.61
CA HIS A 413 -9.53 3.33 22.83
C HIS A 413 -10.24 3.97 24.02
N THR A 414 -10.61 3.16 25.00
CA THR A 414 -11.09 3.66 26.30
C THR A 414 -9.93 4.24 27.11
N LYS A 415 -10.23 5.21 27.98
CA LYS A 415 -9.23 5.75 28.92
C LYS A 415 -8.73 4.72 29.94
N SER A 416 -9.47 3.63 30.14
CA SER A 416 -9.12 2.56 31.08
C SER A 416 -7.94 1.68 30.65
N ILE A 417 -7.67 1.50 29.36
CA ILE A 417 -6.55 0.64 28.91
C ILE A 417 -5.18 1.20 29.30
N PRO A 418 -4.78 2.44 28.94
CA PRO A 418 -3.46 2.94 29.32
C PRO A 418 -3.28 3.00 30.85
N GLU A 419 -4.34 3.34 31.61
CA GLU A 419 -4.33 3.28 33.07
C GLU A 419 -4.01 1.87 33.60
N LEU A 420 -4.71 0.84 33.08
CA LEU A 420 -4.50 -0.56 33.46
C LEU A 420 -3.08 -1.01 33.12
N LEU A 421 -2.59 -0.74 31.91
CA LEU A 421 -1.22 -1.08 31.48
C LEU A 421 -0.16 -0.41 32.37
N ARG A 422 -0.36 0.86 32.75
CA ARG A 422 0.53 1.59 33.66
C ARG A 422 0.53 0.99 35.05
N GLN A 423 -0.63 0.66 35.61
CA GLN A 423 -0.74 0.04 36.94
C GLN A 423 -0.13 -1.37 36.95
N ALA A 424 -0.36 -2.15 35.89
CA ALA A 424 0.17 -3.50 35.71
C ALA A 424 1.65 -3.56 35.29
N ALA A 425 2.30 -2.41 35.08
CA ALA A 425 3.66 -2.31 34.56
C ALA A 425 3.89 -3.12 33.27
N SER A 426 2.90 -3.16 32.38
CA SER A 426 2.87 -4.12 31.27
C SER A 426 2.54 -3.45 29.93
N SER A 427 2.85 -4.14 28.84
CA SER A 427 2.49 -3.78 27.46
C SER A 427 1.94 -5.00 26.72
N VAL A 428 1.24 -4.78 25.61
CA VAL A 428 0.55 -5.85 24.86
C VAL A 428 1.08 -5.90 23.43
N LEU A 429 1.43 -7.10 22.98
CA LEU A 429 1.75 -7.42 21.60
C LEU A 429 0.50 -7.98 20.90
N VAL A 430 0.24 -7.53 19.68
CA VAL A 430 -0.89 -7.96 18.85
C VAL A 430 -0.42 -8.21 17.42
N SER A 431 -0.60 -9.42 16.89
CA SER A 431 -0.28 -9.72 15.48
C SER A 431 -1.50 -9.55 14.57
N THR A 432 -1.25 -9.08 13.35
CA THR A 432 -2.29 -8.81 12.35
C THR A 432 -1.84 -9.35 10.99
N TYR A 433 -2.20 -10.59 10.67
CA TYR A 433 -1.61 -11.28 9.51
C TYR A 433 -1.98 -10.64 8.18
N GLN A 434 -3.22 -10.15 8.01
CA GLN A 434 -3.66 -9.49 6.78
C GLN A 434 -3.01 -8.11 6.59
N ALA A 435 -2.89 -7.32 7.66
CA ALA A 435 -2.31 -5.98 7.61
C ALA A 435 -0.77 -6.00 7.63
N GLY A 436 -0.16 -7.16 7.88
CA GLY A 436 1.29 -7.32 7.94
C GLY A 436 1.94 -6.58 9.11
N LYS A 437 1.24 -6.40 10.24
CA LYS A 437 1.76 -5.65 11.40
C LYS A 437 1.84 -6.50 12.67
N LEU A 438 2.95 -6.35 13.39
CA LEU A 438 2.98 -6.52 14.84
C LEU A 438 2.70 -5.14 15.46
N VAL A 439 1.71 -5.07 16.34
CA VAL A 439 1.31 -3.87 17.06
C VAL A 439 1.75 -4.00 18.51
N VAL A 440 2.38 -2.96 19.04
CA VAL A 440 2.82 -2.86 20.43
C VAL A 440 1.96 -1.79 21.09
N LEU A 441 1.08 -2.20 22.00
CA LEU A 441 0.23 -1.31 22.81
C LEU A 441 0.94 -1.03 24.13
N ARG A 442 1.29 0.23 24.37
CA ARG A 442 2.05 0.68 25.55
C ARG A 442 1.52 2.01 26.05
N GLU A 443 1.56 2.24 27.36
CA GLU A 443 1.16 3.54 27.92
C GLU A 443 2.25 4.59 27.66
N ASP A 444 1.84 5.79 27.30
CA ASP A 444 2.72 6.94 27.06
C ASP A 444 2.05 8.20 27.61
N GLN A 445 2.47 8.62 28.81
CA GLN A 445 2.03 9.85 29.47
C GLN A 445 0.49 9.98 29.61
N GLY A 446 -0.17 8.88 30.01
CA GLY A 446 -1.63 8.78 30.18
C GLY A 446 -2.40 8.44 28.91
N ASN A 447 -1.75 8.41 27.74
CA ASN A 447 -2.35 7.97 26.47
C ASN A 447 -1.92 6.54 26.12
N LEU A 448 -2.61 5.91 25.18
CA LEU A 448 -2.23 4.61 24.64
C LEU A 448 -1.44 4.82 23.34
N ASN A 449 -0.16 4.47 23.33
CA ASN A 449 0.66 4.47 22.14
C ASN A 449 0.53 3.13 21.41
N THR A 450 0.02 3.19 20.18
CA THR A 450 -0.15 2.06 19.26
C THR A 450 1.01 2.06 18.27
N HIS A 451 2.06 1.28 18.53
CA HIS A 451 3.30 1.29 17.74
C HIS A 451 3.39 0.11 16.79
N PHE A 452 3.79 0.35 15.54
CA PHE A 452 3.72 -0.65 14.48
C PHE A 452 5.10 -1.12 14.00
N ARG A 453 5.22 -2.43 13.79
CA ARG A 453 6.33 -3.10 13.11
C ARG A 453 5.79 -3.92 11.95
N VAL A 454 6.49 -3.88 10.81
CA VAL A 454 6.03 -4.51 9.56
C VAL A 454 6.66 -5.89 9.42
N TYR A 455 5.83 -6.90 9.15
CA TYR A 455 6.22 -8.29 8.99
C TYR A 455 5.47 -8.93 7.82
N ASN A 456 6.07 -9.96 7.21
CA ASN A 456 5.40 -10.76 6.19
C ASN A 456 4.38 -11.71 6.85
N ARG A 457 3.14 -11.26 7.01
CA ARG A 457 2.02 -12.04 7.59
C ARG A 457 2.35 -12.59 8.99
N PRO A 458 2.49 -11.71 10.02
CA PRO A 458 2.74 -12.13 11.39
C PRO A 458 1.51 -12.86 11.97
N MET A 459 1.74 -13.99 12.61
CA MET A 459 0.70 -14.92 13.07
C MET A 459 0.89 -15.25 14.56
N GLY A 460 1.01 -16.52 14.97
CA GLY A 460 1.23 -16.88 16.37
C GLY A 460 2.52 -16.28 16.95
N MET A 461 2.58 -16.09 18.26
CA MET A 461 3.77 -15.58 18.95
C MET A 461 3.92 -16.20 20.35
N ALA A 462 5.14 -16.24 20.86
CA ALA A 462 5.44 -16.70 22.22
C ALA A 462 6.50 -15.78 22.86
N CYS A 463 6.19 -15.18 24.01
CA CYS A 463 7.10 -14.24 24.68
C CYS A 463 7.17 -14.42 26.19
N ASP A 464 8.32 -14.04 26.72
CA ASP A 464 8.58 -13.80 28.14
C ASP A 464 9.45 -12.54 28.28
N ASN A 465 9.96 -12.25 29.47
CA ASN A 465 10.74 -11.04 29.72
C ASN A 465 12.16 -11.06 29.12
N ALA A 466 12.65 -12.22 28.67
CA ALA A 466 13.97 -12.42 28.09
C ALA A 466 13.95 -12.62 26.56
N ARG A 467 12.83 -13.11 25.99
CA ARG A 467 12.74 -13.49 24.57
C ARG A 467 11.32 -13.35 23.99
N LEU A 468 11.28 -13.16 22.67
CA LEU A 468 10.07 -13.18 21.84
C LEU A 468 10.35 -14.07 20.62
N ALA A 469 9.41 -14.95 20.30
CA ALA A 469 9.34 -15.67 19.02
C ALA A 469 8.09 -15.24 18.26
N LEU A 470 8.22 -14.92 16.97
CA LEU A 470 7.11 -14.50 16.11
C LEU A 470 7.04 -15.41 14.87
N GLY A 471 5.91 -16.06 14.66
CA GLY A 471 5.63 -16.82 13.44
C GLY A 471 5.21 -15.88 12.31
N THR A 472 5.75 -16.10 11.11
CA THR A 472 5.45 -15.35 9.89
C THR A 472 4.91 -16.30 8.80
N ALA A 473 4.70 -15.81 7.57
CA ALA A 473 4.28 -16.64 6.43
C ALA A 473 5.12 -17.91 6.22
N ILE A 474 6.45 -17.84 6.45
CA ILE A 474 7.41 -18.92 6.16
C ILE A 474 8.58 -19.02 7.15
N THR A 475 8.63 -18.18 8.19
CA THR A 475 9.70 -18.17 9.20
C THR A 475 9.17 -18.16 10.63
N VAL A 476 10.02 -18.55 11.58
CA VAL A 476 9.92 -18.16 12.98
C VAL A 476 11.11 -17.26 13.33
N GLU A 477 10.82 -16.01 13.70
CA GLU A 477 11.82 -15.00 14.03
C GLU A 477 12.00 -14.92 15.55
N TYR A 478 13.23 -15.09 16.01
CA TYR A 478 13.62 -15.11 17.43
C TYR A 478 14.33 -13.81 17.82
N TYR A 479 13.84 -13.22 18.90
CA TYR A 479 14.35 -11.99 19.49
C TYR A 479 14.80 -12.23 20.92
N ARG A 480 15.91 -11.60 21.31
CA ARG A 480 16.37 -11.51 22.69
C ARG A 480 16.13 -10.10 23.22
N ASN A 481 15.56 -9.99 24.42
CA ASN A 481 15.46 -8.71 25.11
C ASN A 481 16.84 -8.26 25.61
N MET A 482 17.17 -6.99 25.38
CA MET A 482 18.38 -6.34 25.85
C MET A 482 18.06 -4.94 26.41
N PRO A 483 17.59 -4.81 27.68
CA PRO A 483 17.22 -3.54 28.29
C PRO A 483 18.32 -2.45 28.27
N GLU A 484 19.59 -2.84 28.32
CA GLU A 484 20.73 -1.91 28.21
C GLU A 484 20.87 -1.26 26.81
N VAL A 485 20.33 -1.90 25.77
CA VAL A 485 20.21 -1.31 24.43
C VAL A 485 19.03 -0.33 24.40
N ALA A 486 17.92 -0.66 25.05
CA ALA A 486 16.70 0.17 25.10
C ALA A 486 16.99 1.61 25.57
N ARG A 487 17.85 1.76 26.59
CA ARG A 487 18.30 3.07 27.10
C ARG A 487 18.94 3.97 26.03
N LYS A 488 19.53 3.38 24.99
CA LYS A 488 20.23 4.07 23.89
C LYS A 488 19.35 4.25 22.63
N LEU A 489 18.17 3.62 22.57
CA LEU A 489 17.23 3.82 21.47
C LEU A 489 16.67 5.23 21.51
N ASN A 490 16.34 5.79 20.33
CA ASN A 490 15.75 7.12 20.26
C ASN A 490 14.24 7.10 20.57
N PRO A 491 13.70 8.08 21.33
CA PRO A 491 14.45 9.06 22.12
C PRO A 491 15.12 8.41 23.36
N PRO A 492 16.38 8.77 23.71
CA PRO A 492 17.14 8.10 24.77
C PRO A 492 16.41 8.05 26.11
N GLY A 493 16.50 6.90 26.78
CA GLY A 493 15.87 6.67 28.09
C GLY A 493 14.35 6.49 28.08
N LYS A 494 13.67 6.55 26.92
CA LYS A 494 12.20 6.33 26.85
C LYS A 494 11.82 4.85 26.87
N HIS A 495 12.63 3.99 26.27
CA HIS A 495 12.35 2.55 26.17
C HIS A 495 12.98 1.81 27.34
N ASP A 496 12.23 0.90 27.98
CA ASP A 496 12.72 0.05 29.08
C ASP A 496 13.19 -1.34 28.61
N SER A 497 12.82 -1.72 27.38
CA SER A 497 13.03 -3.05 26.82
C SER A 497 13.28 -2.97 25.32
N ALA A 498 14.16 -3.81 24.78
CA ALA A 498 14.50 -3.82 23.35
C ALA A 498 14.69 -5.26 22.89
N PHE A 499 13.74 -5.76 22.10
CA PHE A 499 13.79 -7.08 21.51
C PHE A 499 14.59 -7.02 20.20
N LEU A 500 15.81 -7.54 20.22
CA LEU A 500 16.72 -7.57 19.08
C LEU A 500 16.69 -8.94 18.40
N PRO A 501 16.60 -9.02 17.06
CA PRO A 501 16.61 -10.29 16.34
C PRO A 501 17.96 -11.01 16.51
N ARG A 502 17.90 -12.34 16.62
CA ARG A 502 19.06 -13.21 16.85
C ARG A 502 19.10 -14.43 15.93
N HIS A 503 17.94 -14.96 15.56
CA HIS A 503 17.81 -16.11 14.66
C HIS A 503 16.50 -16.02 13.90
N ALA A 504 16.46 -16.54 12.67
CA ALA A 504 15.23 -16.71 11.91
C ALA A 504 15.23 -18.12 11.29
N HIS A 505 14.32 -18.98 11.74
CA HIS A 505 14.18 -20.34 11.24
C HIS A 505 13.26 -20.36 10.02
N ILE A 506 13.64 -21.05 8.94
CA ILE A 506 12.79 -21.18 7.74
C ILE A 506 11.97 -22.46 7.84
N THR A 507 10.70 -22.31 8.23
CA THR A 507 9.73 -23.41 8.35
C THR A 507 9.06 -23.76 7.02
N GLY A 508 9.05 -22.83 6.06
CA GLY A 508 8.13 -22.87 4.93
C GLY A 508 6.69 -22.56 5.38
N ASN A 509 5.74 -22.57 4.44
CA ASN A 509 4.35 -22.22 4.77
C ASN A 509 3.63 -23.39 5.45
N ILE A 510 3.84 -23.51 6.76
CA ILE A 510 3.18 -24.45 7.69
C ILE A 510 1.94 -23.87 8.39
N ASP A 511 1.60 -22.61 8.08
CA ASP A 511 0.46 -21.86 8.61
C ASP A 511 0.44 -21.81 10.16
N ILE A 512 1.46 -21.16 10.74
CA ILE A 512 1.73 -21.13 12.20
C ILE A 512 0.60 -20.44 12.97
N HIS A 513 -0.24 -21.19 13.66
CA HIS A 513 -1.43 -20.62 14.33
C HIS A 513 -1.22 -20.17 15.78
N GLU A 514 -0.41 -20.88 16.55
CA GLU A 514 -0.12 -20.54 17.95
C GLU A 514 1.28 -21.08 18.29
N MET A 515 1.97 -20.44 19.24
CA MET A 515 3.27 -20.89 19.73
C MET A 515 3.35 -20.72 21.25
N ALA A 516 4.13 -21.57 21.91
CA ALA A 516 4.37 -21.47 23.35
C ALA A 516 5.77 -21.99 23.73
N TRP A 517 6.34 -21.45 24.81
CA TRP A 517 7.60 -21.92 25.38
C TRP A 517 7.35 -23.03 26.41
N ALA A 518 7.92 -24.20 26.17
CA ALA A 518 7.93 -25.33 27.11
C ALA A 518 9.34 -25.42 27.73
N GLY A 519 9.56 -24.67 28.81
CA GLY A 519 10.92 -24.42 29.31
C GLY A 519 11.70 -23.58 28.28
N ASP A 520 12.76 -24.15 27.71
CA ASP A 520 13.55 -23.51 26.64
C ASP A 520 13.21 -23.99 25.22
N GLU A 521 12.33 -24.98 25.07
CA GLU A 521 11.91 -25.50 23.78
C GLU A 521 10.71 -24.71 23.24
N LEU A 522 10.79 -24.17 22.02
CA LEU A 522 9.64 -23.53 21.36
C LEU A 522 8.76 -24.59 20.72
N TRP A 523 7.50 -24.63 21.12
CA TRP A 523 6.46 -25.47 20.53
C TRP A 523 5.57 -24.64 19.62
N VAL A 524 5.24 -25.21 18.46
CA VAL A 524 4.58 -24.53 17.35
C VAL A 524 3.38 -25.37 16.89
N VAL A 525 2.23 -24.73 16.74
CA VAL A 525 1.06 -25.31 16.06
C VAL A 525 1.27 -25.23 14.55
N ASN A 526 1.56 -26.37 13.94
CA ASN A 526 1.61 -26.54 12.50
C ASN A 526 0.23 -26.98 12.01
N THR A 527 -0.62 -26.00 11.73
CA THR A 527 -2.00 -26.21 11.28
C THR A 527 -2.05 -26.97 9.96
N ARG A 528 -1.16 -26.61 9.03
CA ARG A 528 -1.16 -27.19 7.68
C ARG A 528 -0.87 -28.69 7.67
N PHE A 529 0.01 -29.17 8.55
CA PHE A 529 0.29 -30.61 8.75
C PHE A 529 -0.48 -31.22 9.93
N SER A 530 -1.36 -30.44 10.57
CA SER A 530 -2.25 -30.88 11.66
C SER A 530 -1.49 -31.51 12.84
N CYS A 531 -0.40 -30.87 13.27
CA CYS A 531 0.48 -31.38 14.33
C CYS A 531 1.07 -30.28 15.21
N LEU A 532 1.55 -30.66 16.39
CA LEU A 532 2.51 -29.88 17.17
C LEU A 532 3.94 -30.24 16.75
N CYS A 533 4.77 -29.23 16.55
CA CYS A 533 6.18 -29.41 16.21
C CYS A 533 7.11 -28.51 17.04
N THR A 534 8.39 -28.89 17.02
CA THR A 534 9.52 -28.10 17.52
C THR A 534 10.47 -27.81 16.35
N LEU A 535 11.45 -26.92 16.53
CA LEU A 535 12.41 -26.54 15.48
C LEU A 535 13.83 -26.98 15.87
N ASP A 536 14.61 -27.42 14.87
CA ASP A 536 16.05 -27.73 14.98
C ASP A 536 16.79 -27.16 13.77
N ASN A 537 18.10 -27.36 13.66
CA ASN A 537 18.90 -26.80 12.56
C ASN A 537 18.87 -27.62 11.26
N GLU A 538 18.35 -28.85 11.28
CA GLU A 538 18.42 -29.81 10.16
C GLU A 538 17.10 -29.88 9.37
N HIS A 539 15.97 -29.57 10.03
CA HIS A 539 14.62 -29.73 9.50
C HIS A 539 13.86 -28.39 9.46
N SER A 540 12.96 -28.23 8.49
CA SER A 540 12.01 -27.11 8.49
C SER A 540 11.12 -27.13 9.75
N PHE A 541 10.76 -28.31 10.25
CA PHE A 541 10.12 -28.54 11.54
C PHE A 541 10.24 -30.02 11.93
N VAL A 542 10.19 -30.32 13.22
CA VAL A 542 10.19 -31.67 13.78
C VAL A 542 8.82 -31.96 14.41
N PRO A 543 7.95 -32.78 13.80
CA PRO A 543 6.70 -33.18 14.41
C PRO A 543 6.92 -33.94 15.72
N ARG A 544 6.23 -33.54 16.80
CA ARG A 544 6.35 -34.15 18.13
C ARG A 544 5.05 -34.79 18.60
N TRP A 545 3.91 -34.27 18.17
CA TRP A 545 2.58 -34.84 18.45
C TRP A 545 1.62 -34.54 17.30
N ARG A 546 0.70 -35.46 17.02
CA ARG A 546 -0.47 -35.23 16.16
C ARG A 546 -1.72 -35.81 16.84
N PRO A 547 -2.93 -35.27 16.60
CA PRO A 547 -4.14 -35.90 17.07
C PRO A 547 -4.23 -37.33 16.53
N TRP A 548 -4.64 -38.27 17.37
CA TRP A 548 -4.64 -39.71 17.05
C TRP A 548 -5.58 -40.06 15.87
N PHE A 549 -6.58 -39.23 15.62
CA PHE A 549 -7.51 -39.37 14.49
C PHE A 549 -6.96 -38.89 13.14
N ILE A 550 -5.80 -38.21 13.11
CA ILE A 550 -5.12 -37.81 11.86
C ILE A 550 -4.20 -38.94 11.39
N SER A 551 -4.50 -39.61 10.29
CA SER A 551 -3.78 -40.82 9.85
C SER A 551 -2.31 -40.59 9.48
N GLY A 552 -1.94 -39.39 9.01
CA GLY A 552 -0.57 -39.08 8.62
C GLY A 552 -0.34 -37.59 8.36
N TYR A 553 0.94 -37.22 8.21
CA TYR A 553 1.34 -35.84 7.91
C TYR A 553 1.13 -35.54 6.42
N ALA A 554 0.25 -34.59 6.13
CA ALA A 554 0.00 -34.08 4.78
C ALA A 554 -0.26 -32.57 4.86
N ALA A 555 0.16 -31.80 3.84
CA ALA A 555 0.10 -30.34 3.82
C ALA A 555 -1.32 -29.78 3.52
N GLU A 556 -2.32 -30.39 4.15
CA GLU A 556 -3.73 -30.44 3.74
C GLU A 556 -4.71 -29.77 4.72
N ASP A 557 -4.25 -29.31 5.89
CA ASP A 557 -5.08 -28.64 6.91
C ASP A 557 -6.35 -29.47 7.24
N ARG A 558 -6.17 -30.68 7.78
CA ARG A 558 -7.26 -31.67 7.92
C ARG A 558 -8.26 -31.31 9.02
N CYS A 559 -7.76 -30.94 10.20
CA CYS A 559 -8.57 -30.62 11.38
C CYS A 559 -8.53 -29.15 11.83
N HIS A 560 -7.67 -28.33 11.23
CA HIS A 560 -7.37 -26.96 11.68
C HIS A 560 -7.01 -26.87 13.17
N LEU A 561 -5.99 -27.64 13.57
CA LEU A 561 -5.31 -27.46 14.86
C LEU A 561 -4.79 -26.02 14.93
N ASN A 562 -5.26 -25.22 15.90
CA ASN A 562 -5.12 -23.77 15.86
C ASN A 562 -4.68 -23.11 17.17
N GLY A 563 -4.75 -23.81 18.30
CA GLY A 563 -4.40 -23.27 19.61
C GLY A 563 -3.61 -24.28 20.43
N LEU A 564 -2.78 -23.75 21.33
CA LEU A 564 -1.86 -24.48 22.19
C LEU A 564 -1.77 -23.77 23.53
N GLU A 565 -1.75 -24.57 24.60
CA GLU A 565 -1.38 -24.15 25.95
C GLU A 565 -0.32 -25.07 26.54
N VAL A 566 0.60 -24.46 27.29
CA VAL A 566 1.64 -25.17 28.05
C VAL A 566 1.32 -25.09 29.54
N VAL A 567 1.26 -26.24 30.21
CA VAL A 567 1.06 -26.36 31.67
C VAL A 567 2.23 -27.15 32.25
N ASP A 568 2.76 -26.71 33.39
CA ASP A 568 3.91 -27.32 34.08
C ASP A 568 5.12 -27.60 33.15
N GLY A 569 5.35 -26.69 32.20
CA GLY A 569 6.46 -26.79 31.24
C GLY A 569 6.27 -27.81 30.12
N LYS A 570 5.05 -28.32 29.90
CA LYS A 570 4.71 -29.23 28.78
C LYS A 570 3.51 -28.74 27.98
N PRO A 571 3.45 -28.99 26.65
CA PRO A 571 2.21 -28.88 25.87
C PRO A 571 1.11 -29.72 26.51
N LYS A 572 -0.02 -29.10 26.88
CA LYS A 572 -1.08 -29.78 27.63
C LYS A 572 -2.44 -29.72 26.95
N TYR A 573 -2.87 -28.55 26.49
CA TYR A 573 -4.18 -28.39 25.84
C TYR A 573 -4.03 -27.81 24.44
N VAL A 574 -4.85 -28.28 23.49
CA VAL A 574 -4.92 -27.75 22.12
C VAL A 574 -6.36 -27.64 21.63
N THR A 575 -6.62 -26.67 20.76
CA THR A 575 -7.91 -26.50 20.05
C THR A 575 -7.79 -26.85 18.57
N ALA A 576 -8.85 -27.45 18.03
CA ALA A 576 -9.01 -27.70 16.60
C ALA A 576 -10.45 -27.39 16.16
N LEU A 577 -10.66 -26.98 14.89
CA LEU A 577 -12.00 -26.63 14.39
C LEU A 577 -12.83 -27.86 13.95
N GLY A 578 -12.20 -29.03 13.86
CA GLY A 578 -12.86 -30.28 13.48
C GLY A 578 -12.07 -31.52 13.90
N THR A 579 -12.65 -32.70 13.69
CA THR A 579 -11.97 -34.00 13.87
C THR A 579 -11.86 -34.78 12.55
N ALA A 580 -11.86 -34.09 11.42
CA ALA A 580 -11.75 -34.68 10.09
C ALA A 580 -10.29 -35.06 9.76
N ASP A 581 -10.13 -36.14 8.99
CA ASP A 581 -8.84 -36.63 8.48
C ASP A 581 -8.77 -36.58 6.95
N THR A 582 -9.45 -35.59 6.36
CA THR A 582 -9.49 -35.32 4.92
C THR A 582 -9.08 -33.88 4.67
N ALA A 583 -8.56 -33.60 3.47
CA ALA A 583 -8.04 -32.27 3.13
C ALA A 583 -9.10 -31.17 3.35
N GLY A 584 -8.82 -30.25 4.27
CA GLY A 584 -9.73 -29.18 4.65
C GLY A 584 -11.06 -29.57 5.31
N GLY A 585 -11.23 -30.84 5.72
CA GLY A 585 -12.52 -31.43 6.09
C GLY A 585 -13.23 -30.77 7.29
N TRP A 586 -12.49 -30.08 8.17
CA TRP A 586 -13.06 -29.29 9.27
C TRP A 586 -14.08 -28.22 8.82
N ARG A 587 -14.00 -27.76 7.57
CA ARG A 587 -14.86 -26.68 7.04
C ARG A 587 -16.34 -27.04 6.99
N GLU A 588 -16.69 -28.32 6.89
CA GLU A 588 -18.08 -28.78 6.74
C GLU A 588 -18.91 -28.52 8.01
N ASN A 589 -18.34 -28.80 9.19
CA ASN A 589 -19.01 -28.64 10.49
C ASN A 589 -18.36 -27.57 11.38
N LYS A 590 -17.78 -26.51 10.80
CA LYS A 590 -17.02 -25.47 11.55
C LYS A 590 -17.77 -24.83 12.73
N ALA A 591 -19.11 -24.79 12.69
CA ALA A 591 -19.98 -24.18 13.70
C ALA A 591 -20.21 -25.06 14.95
N GLY A 592 -19.90 -26.36 14.91
CA GLY A 592 -20.11 -27.29 16.03
C GLY A 592 -19.23 -28.55 15.98
N GLY A 593 -18.18 -28.54 15.16
CA GLY A 593 -17.20 -29.61 15.03
C GLY A 593 -15.94 -29.39 15.87
N GLY A 594 -15.81 -28.21 16.47
CA GLY A 594 -14.65 -27.81 17.24
C GLY A 594 -14.47 -28.63 18.51
N VAL A 595 -13.20 -28.79 18.89
CA VAL A 595 -12.77 -29.63 20.00
C VAL A 595 -11.63 -29.00 20.79
N LEU A 596 -11.60 -29.34 22.08
CA LEU A 596 -10.51 -29.07 23.02
C LEU A 596 -9.94 -30.42 23.47
N ILE A 597 -8.63 -30.59 23.35
CA ILE A 597 -7.94 -31.88 23.48
C ILE A 597 -6.85 -31.78 24.57
N ASP A 598 -6.75 -32.80 25.42
CA ASP A 598 -5.57 -33.05 26.26
C ASP A 598 -4.52 -33.81 25.43
N VAL A 599 -3.36 -33.18 25.26
CA VAL A 599 -2.23 -33.68 24.45
C VAL A 599 -1.58 -34.91 25.08
N GLU A 600 -1.51 -34.96 26.40
CA GLU A 600 -0.82 -36.01 27.16
C GLU A 600 -1.66 -37.30 27.19
N ASN A 601 -2.96 -37.16 27.43
CA ASN A 601 -3.89 -38.29 27.51
C ASN A 601 -4.47 -38.71 26.15
N ASN A 602 -4.40 -37.85 25.12
CA ASN A 602 -5.08 -38.03 23.83
C ASN A 602 -6.60 -38.19 24.00
N GLU A 603 -7.20 -37.29 24.77
CA GLU A 603 -8.62 -37.29 25.09
C GLU A 603 -9.27 -35.96 24.70
N PHE A 604 -10.56 -36.02 24.36
CA PHE A 604 -11.36 -34.82 24.11
C PHE A 604 -11.95 -34.33 25.44
N ILE A 605 -11.48 -33.17 25.92
CA ILE A 605 -12.01 -32.51 27.11
C ILE A 605 -13.36 -31.87 26.81
N CYS A 606 -13.47 -31.19 25.66
CA CYS A 606 -14.72 -30.58 25.21
C CYS A 606 -14.92 -30.77 23.70
N ARG A 607 -16.17 -30.86 23.27
CA ARG A 607 -16.61 -31.08 21.88
C ARG A 607 -17.85 -30.23 21.61
N GLY A 608 -18.14 -30.00 20.33
CA GLY A 608 -19.32 -29.21 19.93
C GLY A 608 -19.04 -27.71 19.84
N LEU A 609 -17.77 -27.30 20.00
CA LEU A 609 -17.37 -25.90 20.10
C LEU A 609 -17.46 -25.19 18.74
N SER A 610 -17.97 -23.96 18.75
CA SER A 610 -18.05 -23.11 17.56
C SER A 610 -16.71 -22.39 17.32
N MET A 611 -15.89 -22.99 16.45
CA MET A 611 -14.56 -22.50 16.06
C MET A 611 -13.62 -22.12 17.23
N PRO A 612 -13.23 -23.06 18.11
CA PRO A 612 -12.48 -22.74 19.33
C PRO A 612 -11.02 -22.34 19.07
N HIS A 613 -10.51 -21.36 19.84
CA HIS A 613 -9.16 -20.80 19.76
C HIS A 613 -8.53 -20.51 21.13
N SER A 614 -7.20 -20.34 21.13
CA SER A 614 -6.35 -19.83 22.23
C SER A 614 -6.75 -20.36 23.62
N PRO A 615 -6.63 -21.68 23.87
CA PRO A 615 -6.79 -22.23 25.22
C PRO A 615 -5.73 -21.62 26.14
N ARG A 616 -6.09 -21.34 27.40
CA ARG A 616 -5.17 -20.79 28.42
C ARG A 616 -5.45 -21.38 29.79
N TRP A 617 -4.41 -21.78 30.52
CA TRP A 617 -4.50 -22.22 31.90
C TRP A 617 -4.20 -21.04 32.82
N TYR A 618 -5.24 -20.53 33.48
CA TYR A 618 -5.10 -19.30 34.26
C TYR A 618 -6.02 -19.29 35.49
N GLN A 619 -5.44 -19.04 36.66
CA GLN A 619 -6.11 -19.09 37.97
C GLN A 619 -6.87 -20.42 38.18
N ASP A 620 -6.16 -21.53 37.98
CA ASP A 620 -6.64 -22.91 38.17
C ASP A 620 -7.89 -23.28 37.34
N LYS A 621 -8.08 -22.57 36.22
CA LYS A 621 -9.14 -22.82 35.24
C LYS A 621 -8.57 -22.90 33.82
N LEU A 622 -9.19 -23.75 32.99
CA LEU A 622 -8.96 -23.80 31.55
C LEU A 622 -9.92 -22.83 30.85
N TRP A 623 -9.37 -21.75 30.32
CA TRP A 623 -10.06 -20.74 29.52
C TRP A 623 -9.97 -21.08 28.04
N VAL A 624 -11.00 -20.72 27.28
CA VAL A 624 -11.03 -20.89 25.82
C VAL A 624 -11.83 -19.76 25.16
N LEU A 625 -11.48 -19.43 23.92
CA LEU A 625 -12.28 -18.54 23.07
C LEU A 625 -13.17 -19.40 22.18
N GLU A 626 -14.49 -19.18 22.21
CA GLU A 626 -15.42 -19.80 21.26
C GLU A 626 -15.76 -18.79 20.16
N SER A 627 -14.88 -18.74 19.15
CA SER A 627 -14.81 -17.61 18.21
C SER A 627 -16.01 -17.49 17.30
N GLY A 628 -16.69 -18.59 16.97
CA GLY A 628 -17.93 -18.58 16.18
C GLY A 628 -19.13 -18.01 16.93
N ASN A 629 -19.06 -17.96 18.27
CA ASN A 629 -20.03 -17.30 19.14
C ASN A 629 -19.54 -15.94 19.66
N GLY A 630 -18.25 -15.64 19.47
CA GLY A 630 -17.61 -14.39 19.92
C GLY A 630 -17.46 -14.31 21.44
N SER A 631 -17.28 -15.44 22.13
CA SER A 631 -17.27 -15.50 23.59
C SER A 631 -15.89 -15.85 24.18
N LEU A 632 -15.74 -15.50 25.46
CA LEU A 632 -14.73 -15.99 26.39
C LEU A 632 -15.43 -16.92 27.38
N ALA A 633 -14.89 -18.13 27.54
CA ALA A 633 -15.50 -19.16 28.37
C ALA A 633 -14.45 -19.93 29.20
N THR A 634 -14.91 -20.62 30.24
CA THR A 634 -14.13 -21.63 30.97
C THR A 634 -14.67 -23.02 30.68
N VAL A 635 -13.80 -24.04 30.73
CA VAL A 635 -14.17 -25.44 30.59
C VAL A 635 -13.97 -26.15 31.93
N ASP A 636 -15.03 -26.80 32.40
CA ASP A 636 -14.97 -27.72 33.53
C ASP A 636 -14.30 -29.03 33.08
N LEU A 637 -13.21 -29.42 33.75
CA LEU A 637 -12.39 -30.56 33.33
C LEU A 637 -13.01 -31.93 33.64
N GLU A 638 -13.94 -32.03 34.59
CA GLU A 638 -14.58 -33.30 34.97
C GLU A 638 -15.76 -33.64 34.06
N THR A 639 -16.52 -32.62 33.67
CA THR A 639 -17.77 -32.75 32.90
C THR A 639 -17.62 -32.37 31.42
N GLY A 640 -16.55 -31.67 31.06
CA GLY A 640 -16.34 -31.10 29.73
C GLY A 640 -17.29 -29.95 29.38
N GLN A 641 -18.04 -29.40 30.36
CA GLN A 641 -19.00 -28.33 30.10
C GLN A 641 -18.30 -26.98 29.88
N LEU A 642 -18.81 -26.23 28.90
CA LEU A 642 -18.41 -24.87 28.59
C LEU A 642 -19.29 -23.87 29.36
N GLU A 643 -18.67 -23.04 30.19
CA GLU A 643 -19.32 -21.93 30.89
C GLU A 643 -18.91 -20.60 30.25
N THR A 644 -19.84 -19.95 29.53
CA THR A 644 -19.60 -18.63 28.93
C THR A 644 -19.51 -17.55 30.01
N VAL A 645 -18.36 -16.89 30.09
CA VAL A 645 -18.08 -15.82 31.06
C VAL A 645 -18.39 -14.45 30.47
N ALA A 646 -18.10 -14.24 29.18
CA ALA A 646 -18.39 -12.97 28.49
C ALA A 646 -18.64 -13.19 26.99
N GLU A 647 -19.42 -12.30 26.38
CA GLU A 647 -19.67 -12.23 24.95
C GLU A 647 -19.16 -10.89 24.40
N LEU A 648 -18.58 -10.90 23.20
CA LEU A 648 -17.83 -9.79 22.62
C LEU A 648 -18.26 -9.49 21.17
N PRO A 649 -18.15 -8.23 20.69
CA PRO A 649 -18.67 -7.79 19.39
C PRO A 649 -17.76 -8.13 18.20
N GLY A 650 -17.18 -9.32 18.16
CA GLY A 650 -16.26 -9.75 17.09
C GLY A 650 -15.78 -11.19 17.25
N PHE A 651 -15.10 -11.70 16.21
CA PHE A 651 -14.55 -13.05 16.22
C PHE A 651 -13.36 -13.09 17.18
N THR A 652 -13.49 -13.80 18.30
CA THR A 652 -12.48 -13.80 19.38
C THR A 652 -11.25 -14.60 18.98
N ARG A 653 -10.04 -14.03 19.07
CA ARG A 653 -8.79 -14.70 18.71
C ARG A 653 -7.59 -14.07 19.44
N GLY A 654 -6.74 -14.88 20.06
CA GLY A 654 -5.68 -14.42 20.95
C GLY A 654 -6.22 -14.04 22.34
N LEU A 655 -5.62 -14.64 23.38
CA LEU A 655 -6.00 -14.49 24.78
C LEU A 655 -4.75 -14.47 25.67
N ASP A 656 -4.67 -13.52 26.60
CA ASP A 656 -3.69 -13.48 27.70
C ASP A 656 -4.27 -12.62 28.86
N PHE A 657 -3.65 -12.65 30.04
CA PHE A 657 -4.22 -12.13 31.28
C PHE A 657 -3.26 -11.24 32.10
N ILE A 658 -3.81 -10.18 32.68
CA ILE A 658 -3.21 -9.36 33.74
C ILE A 658 -4.13 -9.38 34.96
N GLY A 659 -3.76 -10.12 36.01
CA GLY A 659 -4.57 -10.21 37.23
C GLY A 659 -5.99 -10.69 36.92
N PRO A 660 -7.06 -9.94 37.25
CA PRO A 660 -8.43 -10.33 36.91
C PRO A 660 -8.85 -9.94 35.48
N TYR A 661 -7.94 -9.43 34.64
CA TYR A 661 -8.28 -8.88 33.32
C TYR A 661 -7.79 -9.76 32.18
N ALA A 662 -8.73 -10.31 31.40
CA ALA A 662 -8.46 -11.01 30.15
C ALA A 662 -8.38 -10.00 28.99
N PHE A 663 -7.31 -10.06 28.20
CA PHE A 663 -7.14 -9.31 26.96
C PHE A 663 -7.48 -10.24 25.80
N VAL A 664 -8.58 -9.94 25.12
CA VAL A 664 -9.13 -10.76 24.03
C VAL A 664 -9.01 -10.00 22.73
N GLY A 665 -8.31 -10.56 21.75
CA GLY A 665 -8.30 -10.01 20.40
C GLY A 665 -9.63 -10.26 19.69
N LEU A 666 -10.12 -9.26 18.97
CA LEU A 666 -11.32 -9.35 18.14
C LEU A 666 -11.00 -9.07 16.67
N SER A 667 -11.68 -9.80 15.80
CA SER A 667 -11.58 -9.68 14.34
C SER A 667 -12.95 -9.48 13.70
N GLN A 668 -12.99 -8.73 12.59
CA GLN A 668 -14.22 -8.53 11.84
C GLN A 668 -14.65 -9.84 11.17
N VAL A 669 -15.88 -10.27 11.42
CA VAL A 669 -16.47 -11.39 10.69
C VAL A 669 -16.81 -10.94 9.28
N ARG A 670 -15.99 -11.30 8.30
CA ARG A 670 -16.33 -11.12 6.87
C ARG A 670 -17.22 -12.25 6.41
N GLU A 671 -18.25 -11.93 5.64
CA GLU A 671 -19.27 -12.84 5.11
C GLU A 671 -18.77 -13.77 3.99
N SER A 672 -17.49 -14.15 4.04
CA SER A 672 -16.91 -15.16 3.17
C SER A 672 -17.50 -16.54 3.46
N ALA A 673 -17.33 -17.48 2.52
CA ALA A 673 -17.76 -18.88 2.68
C ALA A 673 -17.21 -19.59 3.94
N VAL A 674 -16.16 -19.06 4.57
CA VAL A 674 -15.62 -19.59 5.83
C VAL A 674 -16.49 -19.23 7.04
N PHE A 675 -17.17 -18.07 7.07
CA PHE A 675 -17.92 -17.61 8.25
C PHE A 675 -19.46 -17.67 8.11
N SER A 676 -19.98 -18.17 6.99
CA SER A 676 -21.41 -18.44 6.85
C SER A 676 -21.91 -19.47 7.87
N GLY A 677 -23.01 -19.14 8.58
CA GLY A 677 -23.71 -20.07 9.49
C GLY A 677 -23.17 -20.14 10.93
N ILE A 678 -22.59 -19.05 11.46
CA ILE A 678 -22.16 -18.95 12.87
C ILE A 678 -22.98 -17.90 13.63
N SER A 679 -23.39 -18.20 14.86
CA SER A 679 -24.35 -17.38 15.62
C SER A 679 -23.88 -15.94 15.86
N LEU A 680 -22.57 -15.69 15.92
CA LEU A 680 -22.03 -14.32 16.00
C LEU A 680 -22.49 -13.42 14.84
N THR A 681 -22.65 -13.95 13.62
CA THR A 681 -23.11 -13.18 12.44
C THR A 681 -24.57 -12.74 12.53
N GLU A 682 -25.38 -13.42 13.34
CA GLU A 682 -26.80 -13.13 13.51
C GLU A 682 -27.03 -12.05 14.58
N ARG A 683 -26.10 -11.90 15.55
CA ARG A 683 -26.27 -11.04 16.73
C ARG A 683 -25.60 -9.67 16.63
N VAL A 684 -24.53 -9.53 15.83
CA VAL A 684 -23.68 -8.32 15.84
C VAL A 684 -23.76 -7.58 14.50
N SER A 685 -24.43 -6.43 14.51
CA SER A 685 -24.55 -5.53 13.35
C SER A 685 -23.29 -4.68 13.11
N GLU A 686 -22.55 -4.34 14.16
CA GLU A 686 -21.33 -3.53 14.08
C GLU A 686 -20.07 -4.38 14.30
N ARG A 687 -19.43 -4.78 13.18
CA ARG A 687 -18.29 -5.70 13.15
C ARG A 687 -17.03 -5.01 13.69
N SER A 688 -16.56 -5.37 14.89
CA SER A 688 -15.40 -4.75 15.53
C SER A 688 -14.09 -5.53 15.33
N CYS A 689 -12.96 -4.82 15.29
CA CYS A 689 -11.60 -5.37 15.31
C CYS A 689 -10.77 -4.64 16.37
N GLY A 690 -9.92 -5.35 17.13
CA GLY A 690 -9.04 -4.74 18.13
C GLY A 690 -8.80 -5.63 19.35
N VAL A 691 -8.66 -5.04 20.53
CA VAL A 691 -8.43 -5.76 21.80
C VAL A 691 -9.42 -5.29 22.85
N TRP A 692 -10.21 -6.22 23.37
CA TRP A 692 -11.20 -6.01 24.43
C TRP A 692 -10.66 -6.53 25.76
N VAL A 693 -10.93 -5.81 26.84
CA VAL A 693 -10.49 -6.17 28.19
C VAL A 693 -11.69 -6.55 29.02
N VAL A 694 -11.75 -7.81 29.47
CA VAL A 694 -12.84 -8.38 30.28
C VAL A 694 -12.36 -8.60 31.71
N ASP A 695 -13.14 -8.15 32.70
CA ASP A 695 -12.95 -8.53 34.10
C ASP A 695 -13.54 -9.92 34.35
N ILE A 696 -12.68 -10.92 34.52
CA ILE A 696 -13.06 -12.34 34.55
C ILE A 696 -13.85 -12.73 35.81
N ARG A 697 -13.97 -11.82 36.79
CA ARG A 697 -14.74 -12.02 38.02
C ARG A 697 -16.23 -11.82 37.83
N ASN A 698 -16.63 -11.09 36.78
CA ASN A 698 -18.03 -10.72 36.54
C ASN A 698 -18.42 -10.65 35.05
N GLY A 699 -17.51 -10.95 34.13
CA GLY A 699 -17.75 -10.96 32.68
C GLY A 699 -17.84 -9.59 32.02
N GLN A 700 -17.60 -8.49 32.75
CA GLN A 700 -17.79 -7.14 32.21
C GLN A 700 -16.61 -6.69 31.34
N THR A 701 -16.91 -6.12 30.17
CA THR A 701 -15.90 -5.38 29.40
C THR A 701 -15.56 -4.08 30.13
N VAL A 702 -14.32 -3.94 30.59
CA VAL A 702 -13.81 -2.76 31.33
C VAL A 702 -13.00 -1.80 30.44
N GLY A 703 -12.65 -2.21 29.23
CA GLY A 703 -11.97 -1.36 28.25
C GLY A 703 -11.86 -2.01 26.88
N PHE A 704 -11.55 -1.20 25.87
CA PHE A 704 -11.24 -1.68 24.52
C PHE A 704 -10.25 -0.75 23.82
N LEU A 705 -9.53 -1.30 22.85
CA LEU A 705 -8.96 -0.60 21.71
C LEU A 705 -9.62 -1.19 20.46
N LYS A 706 -10.14 -0.32 19.59
CA LYS A 706 -10.78 -0.67 18.31
C LYS A 706 -9.99 -0.05 17.17
N PHE A 707 -9.64 -0.82 16.16
CA PHE A 707 -9.08 -0.33 14.91
C PHE A 707 -10.22 0.12 13.98
N GLU A 708 -10.06 1.23 13.27
CA GLU A 708 -11.15 1.82 12.47
C GLU A 708 -11.08 1.46 10.97
N ASP A 709 -9.89 1.43 10.36
CA ASP A 709 -9.74 1.24 8.90
C ASP A 709 -8.86 0.02 8.49
N ALA A 710 -7.53 0.15 8.54
CA ALA A 710 -6.63 -0.79 7.86
C ALA A 710 -6.37 -2.13 8.59
N VAL A 711 -6.70 -2.23 9.88
CA VAL A 711 -6.57 -3.46 10.67
C VAL A 711 -7.96 -4.03 10.94
N GLN A 712 -8.32 -5.08 10.19
CA GLN A 712 -9.64 -5.72 10.28
C GLN A 712 -9.60 -7.12 10.92
N GLU A 713 -8.40 -7.63 11.23
CA GLU A 713 -8.21 -8.94 11.86
C GLU A 713 -7.00 -8.93 12.81
N VAL A 714 -7.23 -9.37 14.03
CA VAL A 714 -6.24 -9.73 15.06
C VAL A 714 -6.04 -11.25 15.04
N PHE A 715 -4.78 -11.69 15.15
CA PHE A 715 -4.43 -13.11 15.07
C PHE A 715 -3.98 -13.70 16.41
N ALA A 716 -3.08 -13.03 17.13
CA ALA A 716 -2.66 -13.39 18.47
C ALA A 716 -2.48 -12.15 19.34
N VAL A 717 -2.61 -12.34 20.66
CA VAL A 717 -2.45 -11.34 21.71
C VAL A 717 -1.52 -11.94 22.78
N SER A 718 -0.52 -11.19 23.24
CA SER A 718 0.39 -11.61 24.31
C SER A 718 0.87 -10.43 25.14
N ILE A 719 1.15 -10.64 26.42
CA ILE A 719 1.40 -9.58 27.39
C ILE A 719 2.83 -9.67 27.93
N LEU A 720 3.57 -8.57 27.82
CA LEU A 720 4.91 -8.41 28.35
C LEU A 720 4.83 -7.87 29.79
N LYS A 721 4.94 -8.77 30.77
CA LYS A 721 4.68 -8.50 32.19
C LYS A 721 5.89 -7.89 32.89
N GLY A 722 5.78 -6.63 33.32
CA GLY A 722 6.90 -5.86 33.89
C GLY A 722 7.71 -5.07 32.86
N ILE A 723 7.25 -5.03 31.60
CA ILE A 723 7.84 -4.28 30.49
C ILE A 723 6.79 -3.28 30.01
N ARG A 724 7.06 -1.98 30.21
CA ARG A 724 6.09 -0.90 30.00
C ARG A 724 6.20 -0.30 28.61
N PHE A 725 7.41 -0.06 28.12
CA PHE A 725 7.67 0.64 26.86
C PHE A 725 8.73 -0.10 26.02
N PRO A 726 8.40 -1.29 25.48
CA PRO A 726 9.30 -2.05 24.65
C PRO A 726 9.35 -1.51 23.22
N ASP A 727 10.48 -1.75 22.55
CA ASP A 727 10.53 -1.82 21.10
C ASP A 727 10.97 -3.21 20.60
N VAL A 728 10.56 -3.57 19.39
CA VAL A 728 10.96 -4.78 18.67
C VAL A 728 11.66 -4.34 17.39
N LEU A 729 12.96 -4.58 17.29
CA LEU A 729 13.79 -3.99 16.23
C LEU A 729 13.83 -4.85 14.97
N GLY A 730 13.84 -4.22 13.80
CA GLY A 730 14.06 -4.93 12.53
C GLY A 730 15.54 -5.26 12.32
N GLY A 731 15.84 -6.27 11.50
CA GLY A 731 17.23 -6.69 11.23
C GLY A 731 18.12 -5.61 10.59
N ALA A 732 17.54 -4.59 9.97
CA ALA A 732 18.25 -3.44 9.39
C ALA A 732 18.43 -2.26 10.37
N ASP A 733 17.97 -2.37 11.62
CA ASP A 733 18.14 -1.30 12.62
C ASP A 733 19.61 -1.17 13.05
N PRO A 734 20.22 0.03 13.02
CA PRO A 734 21.62 0.23 13.41
C PRO A 734 21.97 -0.28 14.82
N ALA A 735 21.01 -0.28 15.76
CA ALA A 735 21.24 -0.82 17.09
C ALA A 735 21.47 -2.34 17.08
N VAL A 736 20.94 -3.08 16.10
CA VAL A 736 21.18 -4.52 15.94
C VAL A 736 22.62 -4.79 15.52
N GLY A 737 23.16 -4.01 14.57
CA GLY A 737 24.55 -4.13 14.11
C GLY A 737 25.60 -3.69 15.14
N MET A 738 25.22 -2.89 16.14
CA MET A 738 26.12 -2.37 17.18
C MET A 738 25.92 -2.99 18.57
N SER A 739 25.00 -3.96 18.73
CA SER A 739 24.66 -4.55 20.04
C SER A 739 24.89 -6.06 20.08
N TYR A 740 25.88 -6.45 20.87
CA TYR A 740 26.34 -7.83 21.04
C TYR A 740 25.80 -8.44 22.33
N ALA A 741 25.33 -9.68 22.26
CA ALA A 741 25.02 -10.49 23.43
C ALA A 741 26.14 -11.52 23.59
N LEU A 742 26.86 -11.46 24.72
CA LEU A 742 27.98 -12.34 25.05
C LEU A 742 27.69 -13.06 26.38
N PRO A 743 28.33 -14.21 26.66
CA PRO A 743 28.31 -14.83 27.98
C PRO A 743 28.89 -13.92 29.07
N ASP A 744 28.41 -14.07 30.31
CA ASP A 744 28.81 -13.22 31.45
C ASP A 744 30.30 -13.35 31.80
N GLU A 745 30.95 -14.46 31.47
CA GLU A 745 32.41 -14.62 31.54
C GLU A 745 33.10 -13.68 30.56
N ALA A 746 32.71 -13.72 29.29
CA ALA A 746 33.30 -12.88 28.24
C ALA A 746 33.01 -11.39 28.45
N LEU A 747 31.84 -11.03 29.00
CA LEU A 747 31.49 -9.64 29.32
C LEU A 747 32.46 -8.97 30.31
N LYS A 748 33.10 -9.74 31.20
CA LYS A 748 34.10 -9.22 32.17
C LYS A 748 35.38 -8.76 31.48
N ASP A 749 35.70 -9.35 30.34
CA ASP A 749 36.92 -9.09 29.56
C ASP A 749 36.68 -8.13 28.38
N VAL A 750 35.46 -7.59 28.21
CA VAL A 750 35.13 -6.61 27.16
C VAL A 750 35.82 -5.28 27.44
N VAL A 751 36.92 -5.03 26.73
CA VAL A 751 37.58 -3.73 26.67
C VAL A 751 36.74 -2.78 25.82
N GLN A 752 36.36 -1.64 26.40
CA GLN A 752 35.70 -0.57 25.62
C GLN A 752 36.70 0.03 24.61
N PRO A 753 36.32 0.20 23.33
CA PRO A 753 37.19 0.85 22.35
C PRO A 753 37.60 2.23 22.83
N THR A 754 38.89 2.55 22.75
CA THR A 754 39.39 3.90 23.03
C THR A 754 38.65 4.88 22.13
N ALA A 755 37.97 5.87 22.72
CA ALA A 755 37.21 6.84 21.95
C ALA A 755 38.13 7.52 20.93
N GLN A 756 37.85 7.36 19.64
CA GLN A 756 38.50 8.17 18.62
C GLN A 756 38.18 9.64 18.94
N PRO A 757 39.19 10.53 19.01
CA PRO A 757 38.91 11.95 19.16
C PRO A 757 38.03 12.36 17.97
N ALA A 758 36.89 12.99 18.28
CA ALA A 758 35.92 13.37 17.27
C ALA A 758 36.63 14.16 16.17
N GLN A 759 36.60 13.65 14.93
CA GLN A 759 37.07 14.42 13.78
C GLN A 759 36.14 15.62 13.65
N ALA A 760 36.62 16.77 14.16
CA ALA A 760 35.97 18.04 13.94
C ALA A 760 35.84 18.22 12.43
N GLN A 761 34.61 18.29 11.94
CA GLN A 761 34.34 18.69 10.57
C GLN A 761 34.96 20.07 10.39
N ALA A 762 36.06 20.13 9.65
CA ALA A 762 36.87 21.33 9.56
C ALA A 762 36.05 22.45 8.91
N ALA A 763 35.75 23.49 9.69
CA ALA A 763 35.28 24.75 9.13
C ALA A 763 36.33 25.24 8.13
N ALA A 764 35.90 25.58 6.92
CA ALA A 764 36.80 26.07 5.89
C ALA A 764 37.56 27.32 6.38
N PRO A 765 38.90 27.37 6.24
CA PRO A 765 39.67 28.50 6.74
C PRO A 765 39.34 29.76 5.93
N GLN A 766 39.04 30.85 6.64
CA GLN A 766 38.95 32.17 6.03
C GLN A 766 40.32 32.63 5.52
N SER A 767 40.30 33.39 4.42
CA SER A 767 41.46 33.98 3.75
C SER A 767 42.35 34.82 4.68
N GLY A 768 43.67 34.66 4.62
CA GLY A 768 44.62 35.34 5.50
C GLY A 768 46.09 35.32 5.06
N ASP A 769 46.35 35.74 3.83
CA ASP A 769 47.56 36.45 3.31
C ASP A 769 49.02 35.97 3.58
N SER A 770 49.83 36.13 2.53
CA SER A 770 51.29 36.32 2.50
C SER A 770 52.26 35.16 2.81
N GLY A 771 53.37 35.11 2.04
CA GLY A 771 54.68 34.75 2.64
C GLY A 771 55.51 33.61 2.02
N SER A 772 55.97 33.79 0.78
CA SER A 772 57.13 33.09 0.17
C SER A 772 58.28 32.71 1.14
N ALA A 773 58.82 31.48 1.02
CA ALA A 773 60.28 31.23 0.98
C ALA A 773 60.65 29.88 0.34
N TYR A 774 61.66 29.88 -0.53
CA TYR A 774 62.34 28.70 -1.09
C TYR A 774 63.32 28.08 -0.07
N SER A 775 63.56 26.76 -0.14
CA SER A 775 64.90 26.19 0.04
C SER A 775 65.02 24.78 -0.56
N SER A 776 66.14 24.57 -1.27
CA SER A 776 66.62 23.44 -2.07
C SER A 776 67.01 22.13 -1.35
N GLY A 777 67.10 21.04 -2.15
CA GLY A 777 67.93 19.84 -1.91
C GLY A 777 67.17 18.64 -1.33
N ASP A 778 67.16 17.44 -1.93
CA ASP A 778 67.85 16.89 -3.12
C ASP A 778 66.85 16.17 -4.07
#